data_AF-A0A936CSG8-F1
#
_entry.id   AF-A0A936CSG8-F1
#
_cell.length_a   1.000
_cell.length_b   1.000
_cell.length_c   1.000
_cell.angle_alpha   90.00
_cell.angle_beta   90.00
_cell.angle_gamma   90.00
#
_symmetry.space_group_name_H-M   'P 1'
#
loop_
_entity.id
_entity.type
_entity.pdbx_description
1 polymer ?
#
loop_
_entity_poly.entity_id
_entity_poly.type
_entity_poly.pdbx_seq_one_letter_code
_entity_poly.pdbx_strand_id
1 'polypeptide(L)'
;MNMRLAVAVDSVRRWLAAESVFFTRPAAVLRGYDRAANLRADLLAGLAVAVVLLPQAIAFATLAELPPQMGLYTGVVGAIVAALWGSSRLLQTGPTNTSSMLIFATLLVAAQPGTEDYVKAAGYLAVMVGLLRLGMGLLRLGVLVHFVADSVIVGFTAGAGVLIMASELRHVLRVDIPSAPELGLTVRMLLLRIDHVHWPSVAMAAGAFLLAWVLKRGGPRMPGAFLALAAAGMATAMLDLDGQGVRVLGAIPRSLPPLAQLPVLDMALIWRLAPGAVAVAAIGLVESMSMARAFAARDGERLDVNQEFVGQGLASVATGLLSGFACTGSWLRSATNREAGARTPVAAASSGLWLLLIVLAAAPLAAYLPRAALAGILILTAGSLIDRREIVRVARTSRGDTSIMLATFFSALTMPLQFAILAGVLVSFGRFLLKTSTPGVHAVVPDENFRHFVRAVDQPVCPQLGVIEIEGSLYFGAVNHVEDAIRANLDRHPRQKYLLLRLHMVDHCDVSGIHMLEAVMRLYRRRGGDLFLEGLRPDVRQMCALYGFDATLGAANFLDQENAISHLFHKVLNPGYCVYECAERVFGECQAIPKEPHAAGLPDPARGSGRATVEVSPSELRARLDDPDGRTLVIDVGEPGEYRGWHIPQARNLPLRLLATEGAFLPRDKALVFVSRIGRRSALAAGIMRDLGHTEAATLRGGMLAWEAAGFPIAVE
;
A
#
# COMPACT_ATOMS: atom_id res chain seq x y z
N MET A 1 26.70 -31.27 -15.64
CA MET A 1 27.17 -29.87 -15.72
C MET A 1 26.62 -29.13 -16.96
N ASN A 2 26.61 -29.75 -18.14
CA ASN A 2 26.19 -29.12 -19.40
C ASN A 2 24.71 -28.67 -19.48
N MET A 3 23.78 -29.36 -18.79
CA MET A 3 22.35 -29.01 -18.86
C MET A 3 21.99 -27.72 -18.08
N ARG A 4 22.63 -27.46 -16.93
CA ARG A 4 22.47 -26.20 -16.19
C ARG A 4 23.08 -25.01 -16.94
N LEU A 5 24.21 -25.23 -17.61
CA LEU A 5 24.85 -24.21 -18.43
C LEU A 5 24.00 -23.86 -19.66
N ALA A 6 23.41 -24.86 -20.33
CA ALA A 6 22.52 -24.65 -21.47
C ALA A 6 21.24 -23.88 -21.07
N VAL A 7 20.61 -24.24 -19.94
CA VAL A 7 19.44 -23.51 -19.42
C VAL A 7 19.81 -22.07 -19.02
N ALA A 8 20.98 -21.86 -18.42
CA ALA A 8 21.46 -20.52 -18.09
C ALA A 8 21.74 -19.68 -19.35
N VAL A 9 22.43 -20.22 -20.36
CA VAL A 9 22.70 -19.52 -21.62
C VAL A 9 21.39 -19.19 -22.36
N ASP A 10 20.43 -20.11 -22.37
CA ASP A 10 19.16 -19.90 -23.05
C ASP A 10 18.24 -18.91 -22.30
N SER A 11 18.34 -18.85 -20.97
CA SER A 11 17.71 -17.80 -20.15
C SER A 11 18.31 -16.43 -20.42
N VAL A 12 19.65 -16.33 -20.54
CA VAL A 12 20.36 -15.09 -20.87
C VAL A 12 20.04 -14.64 -22.29
N ARG A 13 19.95 -15.56 -23.25
CA ARG A 13 19.59 -15.24 -24.64
C ARG A 13 18.16 -14.71 -24.75
N ARG A 14 17.20 -15.35 -24.06
CA ARG A 14 15.80 -14.87 -23.99
C ARG A 14 15.70 -13.51 -23.29
N TRP A 15 16.48 -13.31 -22.23
CA TRP A 15 16.59 -12.03 -21.55
C TRP A 15 17.15 -10.95 -22.48
N LEU A 16 18.28 -11.17 -23.13
CA LEU A 16 18.87 -10.23 -24.10
C LEU A 16 17.92 -9.91 -25.26
N ALA A 17 17.18 -10.89 -25.77
CA ALA A 17 16.18 -10.66 -26.81
C ALA A 17 15.04 -9.75 -26.31
N ALA A 18 14.53 -9.97 -25.10
CA ALA A 18 13.49 -9.13 -24.50
C ALA A 18 13.99 -7.70 -24.21
N GLU A 19 15.24 -7.55 -23.76
CA GLU A 19 15.82 -6.24 -23.43
C GLU A 19 16.24 -5.45 -24.68
N SER A 20 16.54 -6.11 -25.80
CA SER A 20 16.87 -5.44 -27.08
C SER A 20 15.79 -4.48 -27.56
N VAL A 21 14.53 -4.72 -27.16
CA VAL A 21 13.38 -3.86 -27.46
C VAL A 21 13.62 -2.43 -26.97
N PHE A 22 14.25 -2.25 -25.80
CA PHE A 22 14.51 -0.94 -25.22
C PHE A 22 15.38 -0.04 -26.12
N PHE A 23 16.29 -0.63 -26.89
CA PHE A 23 17.22 0.11 -27.76
C PHE A 23 16.68 0.35 -29.18
N THR A 24 15.66 -0.40 -29.60
CA THR A 24 15.03 -0.26 -30.93
C THR A 24 13.99 0.86 -31.01
N ARG A 25 13.67 1.49 -29.88
CA ARG A 25 12.63 2.51 -29.76
C ARG A 25 12.75 3.69 -30.75
N PRO A 26 13.93 4.27 -31.04
CA PRO A 26 14.04 5.34 -32.03
C PRO A 26 13.50 4.92 -33.41
N ALA A 27 13.74 3.67 -33.82
CA ALA A 27 13.22 3.15 -35.07
C ALA A 27 11.69 3.02 -35.04
N ALA A 28 11.10 2.63 -33.90
CA ALA A 28 9.65 2.59 -33.72
C ALA A 28 9.03 4.00 -33.77
N VAL A 29 9.65 4.97 -33.09
CA VAL A 29 9.22 6.38 -33.12
C VAL A 29 9.24 6.93 -34.54
N LEU A 30 10.34 6.71 -35.28
CA LEU A 30 10.49 7.23 -36.65
C LEU A 30 9.58 6.52 -37.67
N ARG A 31 9.35 5.20 -37.55
CA ARG A 31 8.46 4.45 -38.44
C ARG A 31 6.98 4.75 -38.21
N GLY A 32 6.59 4.97 -36.94
CA GLY A 32 5.23 5.33 -36.57
C GLY A 32 4.89 6.82 -36.73
N TYR A 33 5.84 7.64 -37.21
CA TYR A 33 5.67 9.09 -37.26
C TYR A 33 4.86 9.55 -38.48
N ASP A 34 3.63 9.98 -38.24
CA ASP A 34 2.84 10.69 -39.25
C ASP A 34 3.33 12.14 -39.42
N ARG A 35 4.13 12.34 -40.47
CA ARG A 35 4.69 13.65 -40.83
C ARG A 35 3.63 14.67 -41.22
N ALA A 36 2.58 14.25 -41.94
CA ALA A 36 1.56 15.17 -42.42
C ALA A 36 0.75 15.76 -41.26
N ALA A 37 0.47 14.95 -40.24
CA ALA A 37 -0.31 15.37 -39.09
C ALA A 37 0.49 16.09 -38.00
N ASN A 38 1.77 15.72 -37.78
CA ASN A 38 2.48 16.11 -36.55
C ASN A 38 3.71 17.00 -36.75
N LEU A 39 4.33 17.03 -37.94
CA LEU A 39 5.62 17.70 -38.17
C LEU A 39 5.61 19.17 -37.75
N ARG A 40 4.60 19.93 -38.21
CA ARG A 40 4.49 21.35 -37.88
C ARG A 40 4.28 21.60 -36.39
N ALA A 41 3.42 20.81 -35.75
CA ALA A 41 3.10 20.98 -34.33
C ALA A 41 4.31 20.67 -33.45
N ASP A 42 4.99 19.55 -33.72
CA ASP A 42 6.15 19.13 -32.94
C ASP A 42 7.36 20.05 -33.12
N LEU A 43 7.62 20.53 -34.35
CA LEU A 43 8.72 21.49 -34.60
C LEU A 43 8.49 22.84 -33.92
N LEU A 44 7.25 23.35 -33.95
CA LEU A 44 6.90 24.61 -33.27
C LEU A 44 6.94 24.46 -31.75
N ALA A 45 6.50 23.32 -31.22
CA ALA A 45 6.60 23.02 -29.80
C ALA A 45 8.07 22.89 -29.36
N GLY A 46 8.90 22.19 -30.14
CA GLY A 46 10.33 22.11 -29.91
C GLY A 46 11.01 23.47 -29.89
N LEU A 47 10.67 24.36 -30.83
CA LEU A 47 11.19 25.73 -30.86
C LEU A 47 10.78 26.51 -29.59
N ALA A 48 9.50 26.45 -29.20
CA ALA A 48 9.03 27.12 -27.99
C ALA A 48 9.78 26.65 -26.74
N VAL A 49 10.04 25.34 -26.63
CA VAL A 49 10.82 24.77 -25.53
C VAL A 49 12.29 25.17 -25.60
N ALA A 50 12.90 25.17 -26.79
CA ALA A 50 14.31 25.51 -26.97
C ALA A 50 14.65 26.91 -26.45
N VAL A 51 13.74 27.87 -26.67
CA VAL A 51 13.95 29.24 -26.20
C VAL A 51 13.87 29.34 -24.67
N VAL A 52 13.02 28.54 -24.02
CA VAL A 52 12.98 28.43 -22.54
C VAL A 52 14.20 27.67 -22.01
N LEU A 53 14.63 26.63 -22.73
CA LEU A 53 15.76 25.77 -22.35
C LEU A 53 17.09 26.53 -22.37
N LEU A 54 17.30 27.46 -23.29
CA LEU A 54 18.53 28.25 -23.44
C LEU A 54 18.98 28.97 -22.15
N PRO A 55 18.19 29.88 -21.55
CA PRO A 55 18.56 30.53 -20.28
C PRO A 55 18.68 29.57 -19.11
N GLN A 56 17.80 28.56 -19.07
CA GLN A 56 17.80 27.58 -17.99
C GLN A 56 19.06 26.73 -17.99
N ALA A 57 19.50 26.29 -19.17
CA ALA A 57 20.71 25.53 -19.35
C ALA A 57 21.94 26.26 -18.80
N ILE A 58 22.08 27.54 -19.12
CA ILE A 58 23.15 28.41 -18.60
C ILE A 58 23.02 28.57 -17.09
N ALA A 59 21.83 28.96 -16.59
CA ALA A 59 21.62 29.21 -15.18
C ALA A 59 21.87 27.96 -14.31
N PHE A 60 21.43 26.80 -14.77
CA PHE A 60 21.58 25.55 -14.03
C PHE A 60 23.03 25.03 -14.07
N ALA A 61 23.76 25.20 -15.18
CA ALA A 61 25.20 24.96 -15.18
C ALA A 61 25.93 25.84 -14.15
N THR A 62 25.57 27.14 -14.08
CA THR A 62 26.18 28.04 -13.09
C THR A 62 25.85 27.69 -11.64
N LEU A 63 24.66 27.12 -11.37
CA LEU A 63 24.32 26.60 -10.04
C LEU A 63 25.13 25.35 -9.67
N ALA A 64 25.58 24.59 -10.67
CA ALA A 64 26.52 23.50 -10.49
C ALA A 64 27.97 23.97 -10.40
N GLU A 65 28.23 25.28 -10.45
CA GLU A 65 29.56 25.89 -10.62
C GLU A 65 30.33 25.33 -11.84
N LEU A 66 29.58 24.97 -12.89
CA LEU A 66 30.09 24.47 -14.16
C LEU A 66 30.08 25.55 -15.24
N PRO A 67 30.94 25.43 -16.27
CA PRO A 67 30.90 26.32 -17.43
C PRO A 67 29.51 26.33 -18.10
N PRO A 68 28.98 27.51 -18.48
CA PRO A 68 27.68 27.65 -19.16
C PRO A 68 27.49 26.72 -20.36
N GLN A 69 28.58 26.46 -21.09
CA GLN A 69 28.63 25.56 -22.25
C GLN A 69 28.14 24.15 -21.90
N MET A 70 28.54 23.61 -20.74
CA MET A 70 28.13 22.27 -20.32
C MET A 70 26.62 22.18 -20.14
N GLY A 71 25.99 23.25 -19.67
CA GLY A 71 24.53 23.34 -19.58
C GLY A 71 23.86 23.26 -20.94
N LEU A 72 24.36 24.02 -21.91
CA LEU A 72 23.84 24.03 -23.27
C LEU A 72 23.99 22.65 -23.92
N TYR A 73 25.16 22.01 -23.79
CA TYR A 73 25.41 20.67 -24.31
C TYR A 73 24.48 19.64 -23.66
N THR A 74 24.29 19.72 -22.34
CA THR A 74 23.34 18.88 -21.61
C THR A 74 21.90 19.07 -22.10
N GLY A 75 21.51 20.32 -22.41
CA GLY A 75 20.19 20.63 -22.98
C GLY A 75 19.99 20.04 -24.38
N VAL A 76 20.99 20.16 -25.25
CA VAL A 76 20.91 19.62 -26.63
C VAL A 76 20.85 18.09 -26.60
N VAL A 77 21.86 17.47 -25.99
CA VAL A 77 22.05 16.02 -26.04
C VAL A 77 20.99 15.30 -25.19
N GLY A 78 20.72 15.81 -23.99
CA GLY A 78 19.74 15.23 -23.08
C GLY A 78 18.33 15.23 -23.66
N ALA A 79 17.91 16.32 -24.31
CA ALA A 79 16.59 16.40 -24.95
C ALA A 79 16.45 15.41 -26.12
N ILE A 80 17.48 15.29 -26.96
CA ILE A 80 17.45 14.38 -28.12
C ILE A 80 17.44 12.92 -27.67
N VAL A 81 18.38 12.52 -26.82
CA VAL A 81 18.55 11.10 -26.45
C VAL A 81 17.40 10.63 -25.56
N ALA A 82 16.98 11.42 -24.57
CA ALA A 82 15.86 11.00 -23.73
C ALA A 82 14.55 10.91 -24.53
N ALA A 83 14.31 11.78 -25.49
CA ALA A 83 13.08 11.73 -26.29
C ALA A 83 13.01 10.50 -27.22
N LEU A 84 14.15 10.09 -27.79
CA LEU A 84 14.20 8.96 -28.74
C LEU A 84 14.21 7.59 -28.05
N TRP A 85 14.80 7.49 -26.86
CA TRP A 85 14.87 6.25 -26.08
C TRP A 85 13.96 6.20 -24.85
N GLY A 86 13.36 7.30 -24.42
CA GLY A 86 12.44 7.36 -23.28
C GLY A 86 11.00 7.02 -23.64
N SER A 87 10.20 6.64 -22.64
CA SER A 87 8.81 6.22 -22.84
C SER A 87 7.83 7.36 -23.09
N SER A 88 8.05 8.51 -22.48
CA SER A 88 7.10 9.62 -22.49
C SER A 88 7.10 10.37 -23.83
N ARG A 89 5.92 10.78 -24.28
CA ARG A 89 5.78 11.67 -25.46
C ARG A 89 6.15 13.12 -25.19
N LEU A 90 5.91 13.60 -23.98
CA LEU A 90 5.94 15.03 -23.67
C LEU A 90 7.07 15.45 -22.72
N LEU A 91 7.69 14.48 -22.03
CA LEU A 91 8.76 14.76 -21.09
C LEU A 91 9.97 15.37 -21.79
N GLN A 92 10.38 16.54 -21.34
CA GLN A 92 11.58 17.23 -21.78
C GLN A 92 12.70 17.00 -20.79
N THR A 93 13.85 16.53 -21.29
CA THR A 93 15.01 16.17 -20.45
C THR A 93 16.16 17.13 -20.68
N GLY A 94 16.87 17.49 -19.62
CA GLY A 94 18.03 18.38 -19.69
C GLY A 94 18.52 18.77 -18.29
N PRO A 95 19.25 19.88 -18.15
CA PRO A 95 19.67 20.36 -16.84
C PRO A 95 18.46 20.88 -16.04
N THR A 96 18.47 20.67 -14.74
CA THR A 96 17.46 21.21 -13.80
C THR A 96 18.12 21.80 -12.56
N ASN A 97 17.40 22.65 -11.84
CA ASN A 97 17.84 23.24 -10.58
C ASN A 97 18.28 22.15 -9.58
N THR A 98 17.42 21.15 -9.36
CA THR A 98 17.65 20.06 -8.39
C THR A 98 18.87 19.22 -8.76
N SER A 99 18.97 18.79 -10.03
CA SER A 99 20.13 18.01 -10.48
C SER A 99 21.43 18.81 -10.35
N SER A 100 21.40 20.10 -10.67
CA SER A 100 22.59 20.97 -10.61
C SER A 100 23.09 21.18 -9.18
N MET A 101 22.19 21.38 -8.21
CA MET A 101 22.57 21.52 -6.80
C MET A 101 23.12 20.21 -6.20
N LEU A 102 22.54 19.06 -6.58
CA LEU A 102 23.04 17.76 -6.12
C LEU A 102 24.39 17.41 -6.75
N ILE A 103 24.57 17.74 -8.03
CA ILE A 103 25.84 17.59 -8.73
C ILE A 103 26.89 18.48 -8.07
N PHE A 104 26.58 19.75 -7.79
CA PHE A 104 27.47 20.65 -7.05
C PHE A 104 27.93 20.02 -5.74
N ALA A 105 27.00 19.62 -4.88
CA ALA A 105 27.30 19.00 -3.59
C ALA A 105 28.13 17.72 -3.72
N THR A 106 27.87 16.92 -4.76
CA THR A 106 28.62 15.68 -5.03
C THR A 106 30.04 15.97 -5.50
N LEU A 107 30.21 16.95 -6.39
CA LEU A 107 31.50 17.28 -7.00
C LEU A 107 32.45 17.96 -6.01
N LEU A 108 31.93 18.70 -5.03
CA LEU A 108 32.75 19.34 -3.98
C LEU A 108 33.59 18.33 -3.18
N VAL A 109 33.13 17.08 -3.07
CA VAL A 109 33.88 16.01 -2.39
C VAL A 109 35.02 15.48 -3.26
N ALA A 110 34.98 15.71 -4.58
CA ALA A 110 35.93 15.19 -5.56
C ALA A 110 36.96 16.23 -6.00
N ALA A 111 36.53 17.43 -6.37
CA ALA A 111 37.36 18.48 -6.97
C ALA A 111 36.90 19.89 -6.57
N GLN A 112 37.80 20.87 -6.70
CA GLN A 112 37.48 22.27 -6.44
C GLN A 112 36.84 22.93 -7.66
N PRO A 113 35.75 23.71 -7.48
CA PRO A 113 35.13 24.45 -8.57
C PRO A 113 36.11 25.36 -9.33
N GLY A 114 35.87 25.51 -10.64
CA GLY A 114 36.72 26.32 -11.53
C GLY A 114 37.97 25.60 -12.07
N THR A 115 38.27 24.38 -11.62
CA THR A 115 39.38 23.56 -12.14
C THR A 115 38.94 22.68 -13.32
N GLU A 116 39.89 22.26 -14.16
CA GLU A 116 39.61 21.28 -15.23
C GLU A 116 39.13 19.94 -14.67
N ASP A 117 39.67 19.51 -13.53
CA ASP A 117 39.30 18.25 -12.89
C ASP A 117 37.85 18.27 -12.41
N TYR A 118 37.33 19.42 -11.99
CA TYR A 118 35.92 19.60 -11.66
C TYR A 118 34.99 19.36 -12.86
N VAL A 119 35.37 19.93 -14.01
CA VAL A 119 34.65 19.76 -15.28
C VAL A 119 34.68 18.30 -15.74
N LYS A 120 35.84 17.63 -15.66
CA LYS A 120 35.99 16.20 -15.98
C LYS A 120 35.17 15.32 -15.04
N ALA A 121 35.20 15.61 -13.74
CA ALA A 121 34.42 14.89 -12.72
C ALA A 121 32.90 15.03 -12.96
N ALA A 122 32.42 16.18 -13.44
CA ALA A 122 31.01 16.38 -13.78
C ALA A 122 30.53 15.48 -14.93
N GLY A 123 31.30 15.42 -16.02
CA GLY A 123 31.02 14.52 -17.14
C GLY A 123 31.11 13.05 -16.72
N TYR A 124 32.08 12.72 -15.86
CA TYR A 124 32.25 11.37 -15.33
C TYR A 124 31.08 10.94 -14.45
N LEU A 125 30.65 11.81 -13.53
CA LEU A 125 29.47 11.61 -12.70
C LEU A 125 28.21 11.40 -13.55
N ALA A 126 28.07 12.13 -14.66
CA ALA A 126 26.96 11.96 -15.59
C ALA A 126 26.90 10.56 -16.21
N VAL A 127 28.06 10.02 -16.63
CA VAL A 127 28.17 8.64 -17.11
C VAL A 127 27.82 7.64 -16.02
N MET A 128 28.35 7.79 -14.80
CA MET A 128 28.02 6.91 -13.68
C MET A 128 26.52 6.91 -13.36
N VAL A 129 25.92 8.09 -13.26
CA VAL A 129 24.48 8.28 -13.06
C VAL A 129 23.70 7.61 -14.19
N GLY A 130 24.10 7.82 -15.43
CA GLY A 130 23.45 7.24 -16.60
C GLY A 130 23.51 5.71 -16.62
N LEU A 131 24.65 5.12 -16.30
CA LEU A 131 24.83 3.67 -16.19
C LEU A 131 23.99 3.06 -15.06
N LEU A 132 23.91 3.72 -13.90
CA LEU A 132 23.06 3.28 -12.80
C LEU A 132 21.58 3.25 -13.20
N ARG A 133 21.09 4.33 -13.83
CA ARG A 133 19.69 4.41 -14.31
C ARG A 133 19.39 3.40 -15.43
N LEU A 134 20.32 3.24 -16.36
CA LEU A 134 20.25 2.23 -17.41
C LEU A 134 20.15 0.82 -16.79
N GLY A 135 21.02 0.51 -15.81
CA GLY A 135 20.98 -0.74 -15.07
C GLY A 135 19.64 -0.96 -14.35
N MET A 136 19.09 0.07 -13.68
CA MET A 136 17.77 -0.02 -13.04
C MET A 136 16.64 -0.31 -14.06
N GLY A 137 16.71 0.28 -15.26
CA GLY A 137 15.76 0.02 -16.34
C GLY A 137 15.83 -1.41 -16.86
N LEU A 138 17.05 -1.90 -17.14
CA LEU A 138 17.31 -3.27 -17.63
C LEU A 138 16.97 -4.34 -16.58
N LEU A 139 17.13 -4.02 -15.29
CA LEU A 139 16.70 -4.88 -14.18
C LEU A 139 15.20 -4.76 -13.86
N ARG A 140 14.47 -3.94 -14.63
CA ARG A 140 13.02 -3.72 -14.51
C ARG A 140 12.56 -3.24 -13.12
N LEU A 141 13.37 -2.41 -12.48
CA LEU A 141 13.10 -1.87 -11.14
C LEU A 141 12.01 -0.77 -11.13
N GLY A 142 11.43 -0.43 -12.30
CA GLY A 142 10.33 0.52 -12.42
C GLY A 142 9.02 0.09 -11.73
N VAL A 143 8.89 -1.18 -11.32
CA VAL A 143 7.74 -1.67 -10.55
C VAL A 143 7.51 -0.87 -9.25
N LEU A 144 8.58 -0.36 -8.64
CA LEU A 144 8.51 0.43 -7.41
C LEU A 144 7.76 1.76 -7.61
N VAL A 145 7.68 2.25 -8.85
CA VAL A 145 7.01 3.50 -9.21
C VAL A 145 5.50 3.29 -9.41
N HIS A 146 5.03 2.04 -9.50
CA HIS A 146 3.60 1.74 -9.66
C HIS A 146 2.76 2.10 -8.43
N PHE A 147 3.39 2.23 -7.26
CA PHE A 147 2.73 2.55 -6.00
C PHE A 147 2.42 4.05 -5.80
N VAL A 148 2.70 4.90 -6.80
CA VAL A 148 2.32 6.32 -6.76
C VAL A 148 0.84 6.45 -7.11
N ALA A 149 0.00 6.77 -6.12
CA ALA A 149 -1.43 6.99 -6.31
C ALA A 149 -1.71 8.28 -7.12
N ASP A 150 -2.84 8.30 -7.85
CA ASP A 150 -3.24 9.47 -8.65
C ASP A 150 -3.42 10.73 -7.79
N SER A 151 -3.89 10.57 -6.55
CA SER A 151 -4.01 11.66 -5.57
C SER A 151 -2.67 12.32 -5.23
N VAL A 152 -1.56 11.55 -5.21
CA VAL A 152 -0.20 12.09 -5.06
C VAL A 152 0.14 12.97 -6.26
N ILE A 153 -0.14 12.50 -7.47
CA ILE A 153 0.15 13.23 -8.71
C ILE A 153 -0.62 14.57 -8.77
N VAL A 154 -1.91 14.55 -8.42
CA VAL A 154 -2.73 15.77 -8.40
C VAL A 154 -2.19 16.78 -7.39
N GLY A 155 -1.92 16.35 -6.15
CA GLY A 155 -1.36 17.22 -5.11
C GLY A 155 0.01 17.77 -5.47
N PHE A 156 0.88 16.91 -6.01
CA PHE A 156 2.21 17.27 -6.45
C PHE A 156 2.19 18.31 -7.59
N THR A 157 1.39 18.08 -8.65
CA THR A 157 1.33 18.99 -9.81
C THR A 157 0.79 20.36 -9.44
N ALA A 158 -0.20 20.42 -8.54
CA ALA A 158 -0.72 21.67 -8.01
C ALA A 158 0.35 22.41 -7.19
N GLY A 159 1.07 21.71 -6.31
CA GLY A 159 2.14 22.28 -5.50
C GLY A 159 3.31 22.79 -6.35
N ALA A 160 3.76 22.00 -7.32
CA ALA A 160 4.79 22.39 -8.28
C ALA A 160 4.39 23.64 -9.09
N GLY A 161 3.13 23.72 -9.56
CA GLY A 161 2.62 24.90 -10.25
C GLY A 161 2.69 26.16 -9.39
N VAL A 162 2.27 26.08 -8.12
CA VAL A 162 2.35 27.20 -7.17
C VAL A 162 3.80 27.61 -6.88
N LEU A 163 4.69 26.64 -6.64
CA LEU A 163 6.10 26.91 -6.38
C LEU A 163 6.77 27.58 -7.58
N ILE A 164 6.53 27.10 -8.80
CA ILE A 164 7.07 27.71 -10.03
C ILE A 164 6.62 29.17 -10.12
N MET A 165 5.31 29.44 -9.99
CA MET A 165 4.79 30.83 -10.06
C MET A 165 5.46 31.75 -9.03
N ALA A 166 5.65 31.29 -7.79
CA ALA A 166 6.31 32.06 -6.75
C ALA A 166 7.81 32.27 -7.03
N SER A 167 8.50 31.25 -7.56
CA SER A 167 9.93 31.32 -7.86
C SER A 167 10.26 32.28 -9.00
N GLU A 168 9.34 32.46 -9.95
CA GLU A 168 9.48 33.36 -11.09
C GLU A 168 9.21 34.83 -10.72
N LEU A 169 8.51 35.09 -9.61
CA LEU A 169 8.16 36.45 -9.18
C LEU A 169 9.40 37.32 -8.93
N ARG A 170 10.53 36.73 -8.52
CA ARG A 170 11.81 37.46 -8.37
C ARG A 170 12.31 38.10 -9.67
N HIS A 171 12.08 37.43 -10.80
CA HIS A 171 12.50 37.90 -12.12
C HIS A 171 11.53 38.93 -12.69
N VAL A 172 10.24 38.80 -12.36
CA VAL A 172 9.21 39.80 -12.66
C VAL A 172 9.49 41.12 -11.95
N LEU A 173 9.75 41.06 -10.64
CA LEU A 173 10.02 42.23 -9.81
C LEU A 173 11.46 42.77 -9.95
N ARG A 174 12.35 42.01 -10.60
CA ARG A 174 13.81 42.27 -10.71
C ARG A 174 14.49 42.45 -9.34
N VAL A 175 14.13 41.61 -8.38
CA VAL A 175 14.74 41.61 -7.04
C VAL A 175 15.83 40.55 -6.97
N ASP A 176 17.02 40.95 -6.50
CA ASP A 176 18.12 40.04 -6.23
C ASP A 176 17.88 39.25 -4.95
N ILE A 177 17.44 38.01 -5.13
CA ILE A 177 17.23 37.05 -4.06
C ILE A 177 17.78 35.69 -4.48
N PRO A 178 18.49 34.98 -3.58
CA PRO A 178 18.95 33.62 -3.84
C PRO A 178 17.77 32.70 -4.18
N SER A 179 18.01 31.72 -5.05
CA SER A 179 17.01 30.68 -5.33
C SER A 179 16.87 29.80 -4.08
N ALA A 180 15.66 29.70 -3.54
CA ALA A 180 15.35 28.81 -2.43
C ALA A 180 14.43 27.67 -2.89
N PRO A 181 14.59 26.46 -2.33
CA PRO A 181 13.69 25.33 -2.63
C PRO A 181 12.31 25.48 -1.97
N GLU A 182 12.18 26.34 -0.94
CA GLU A 182 10.98 26.49 -0.13
C GLU A 182 10.19 27.77 -0.46
N LEU A 183 8.86 27.64 -0.52
CA LEU A 183 7.95 28.76 -0.79
C LEU A 183 8.04 29.84 0.30
N GLY A 184 8.02 29.43 1.57
CA GLY A 184 7.97 30.35 2.71
C GLY A 184 9.19 31.28 2.77
N LEU A 185 10.38 30.75 2.53
CA LEU A 185 11.60 31.54 2.46
C LEU A 185 11.58 32.51 1.28
N THR A 186 11.16 32.05 0.11
CA THR A 186 11.06 32.87 -1.11
C THR A 186 10.10 34.04 -0.91
N VAL A 187 8.90 33.78 -0.39
CA VAL A 187 7.88 34.81 -0.11
C VAL A 187 8.37 35.81 0.93
N ARG A 188 8.98 35.33 2.04
CA ARG A 188 9.52 36.22 3.07
C ARG A 188 10.58 37.16 2.49
N MET A 189 11.51 36.66 1.68
CA MET A 189 12.56 37.49 1.09
C MET A 189 12.01 38.48 0.06
N LEU A 190 10.96 38.11 -0.70
CA LEU A 190 10.25 39.00 -1.60
C LEU A 190 9.57 40.14 -0.84
N LEU A 191 8.86 39.84 0.25
CA LEU A 191 8.16 40.84 1.08
C LEU A 191 9.13 41.86 1.69
N LEU A 192 10.31 41.40 2.14
CA LEU A 192 11.34 42.27 2.72
C LEU A 192 12.02 43.20 1.69
N ARG A 193 11.86 42.95 0.39
CA ARG A 193 12.50 43.73 -0.69
C ARG A 193 11.47 44.31 -1.67
N ILE A 194 10.21 44.42 -1.25
CA ILE A 194 9.12 44.90 -2.11
C ILE A 194 9.30 46.36 -2.53
N ASP A 195 10.07 47.14 -1.77
CA ASP A 195 10.36 48.55 -2.08
C ASP A 195 11.36 48.71 -3.24
N HIS A 196 12.04 47.65 -3.66
CA HIS A 196 13.03 47.66 -4.74
C HIS A 196 12.49 47.16 -6.09
N VAL A 197 11.18 47.21 -6.29
CA VAL A 197 10.54 46.70 -7.52
C VAL A 197 10.92 47.56 -8.73
N HIS A 198 11.37 46.89 -9.80
CA HIS A 198 11.68 47.53 -11.06
C HIS A 198 10.48 47.48 -12.02
N TRP A 199 9.70 48.57 -12.05
CA TRP A 199 8.47 48.67 -12.84
C TRP A 199 8.62 48.35 -14.35
N PRO A 200 9.70 48.74 -15.07
CA PRO A 200 9.86 48.34 -16.46
C PRO A 200 9.95 46.82 -16.65
N SER A 201 10.55 46.09 -15.69
CA SER A 201 10.59 44.63 -15.73
C SER A 201 9.21 44.02 -15.45
N VAL A 202 8.44 44.60 -14.53
CA VAL A 202 7.06 44.17 -14.28
C VAL A 202 6.19 44.38 -15.52
N ALA A 203 6.27 45.55 -16.16
CA ALA A 203 5.54 45.84 -17.39
C ALA A 203 5.92 44.88 -18.53
N MET A 204 7.21 44.55 -18.66
CA MET A 204 7.69 43.57 -19.64
C MET A 204 7.12 42.17 -19.37
N ALA A 205 7.16 41.70 -18.12
CA ALA A 205 6.59 40.41 -17.74
C ALA A 205 5.08 40.34 -17.96
N ALA A 206 4.34 41.38 -17.54
CA ALA A 206 2.91 41.49 -17.71
C ALA A 206 2.51 41.55 -19.19
N GLY A 207 3.25 42.32 -20.00
CA GLY A 207 3.05 42.43 -21.44
C GLY A 207 3.27 41.09 -22.15
N ALA A 208 4.36 40.38 -21.83
CA ALA A 208 4.63 39.06 -22.37
C ALA A 208 3.57 38.02 -21.94
N PHE A 209 3.15 38.04 -20.67
CA PHE A 209 2.06 37.19 -20.15
C PHE A 209 0.75 37.45 -20.91
N LEU A 210 0.34 38.73 -21.00
CA LEU A 210 -0.90 39.14 -21.65
C LEU A 210 -0.90 38.77 -23.13
N LEU A 211 0.19 39.06 -23.83
CA LEU A 211 0.34 38.72 -25.25
C LEU A 211 0.28 37.20 -25.46
N ALA A 212 1.01 36.42 -24.66
CA ALA A 212 0.96 34.96 -24.74
C ALA A 212 -0.44 34.41 -24.44
N TRP A 213 -1.13 34.96 -23.44
CA TRP A 213 -2.49 34.55 -23.06
C TRP A 213 -3.54 34.88 -24.15
N VAL A 214 -3.47 36.08 -24.73
CA VAL A 214 -4.35 36.49 -25.83
C VAL A 214 -4.11 35.63 -27.07
N LEU A 215 -2.85 35.42 -27.46
CA LEU A 215 -2.50 34.58 -28.61
C LEU A 215 -2.93 33.13 -28.40
N LYS A 216 -2.83 32.61 -27.17
CA LYS A 216 -3.33 31.26 -26.80
C LYS A 216 -4.84 31.11 -27.02
N ARG A 217 -5.61 32.19 -26.87
CA ARG A 217 -7.07 32.20 -27.07
C ARG A 217 -7.49 32.16 -28.53
N GLY A 218 -6.63 32.62 -29.45
CA GLY A 218 -6.87 32.69 -30.90
C GLY A 218 -6.65 31.39 -31.68
N GLY A 219 -6.23 30.31 -31.00
CA GLY A 219 -6.02 28.99 -31.60
C GLY A 219 -4.55 28.63 -31.91
N PRO A 220 -4.27 27.36 -32.26
CA PRO A 220 -2.94 26.74 -32.17
C PRO A 220 -2.01 27.00 -33.36
N ARG A 221 -2.15 28.11 -34.10
CA ARG A 221 -1.39 28.30 -35.37
C ARG A 221 0.09 28.64 -35.16
N MET A 222 0.45 29.26 -34.02
CA MET A 222 1.80 29.65 -33.60
C MET A 222 1.92 29.56 -32.06
N PRO A 223 3.06 29.16 -31.47
CA PRO A 223 3.23 29.17 -30.02
C PRO A 223 3.18 30.61 -29.49
N GLY A 224 2.11 30.97 -28.78
CA GLY A 224 1.93 32.33 -28.23
C GLY A 224 3.09 32.79 -27.35
N ALA A 225 3.73 31.84 -26.65
CA ALA A 225 4.95 32.06 -25.87
C ALA A 225 6.14 32.55 -26.74
N PHE A 226 6.36 31.94 -27.91
CA PHE A 226 7.45 32.31 -28.81
C PHE A 226 7.25 33.73 -29.36
N LEU A 227 6.04 34.02 -29.84
CA LEU A 227 5.69 35.35 -30.36
C LEU A 227 5.79 36.43 -29.28
N ALA A 228 5.31 36.14 -28.06
CA ALA A 228 5.44 37.06 -26.94
C ALA A 228 6.90 37.35 -26.59
N LEU A 229 7.76 36.34 -26.66
CA LEU A 229 9.17 36.48 -26.36
C LEU A 229 9.95 37.19 -27.47
N ALA A 230 9.64 36.91 -28.73
CA ALA A 230 10.20 37.64 -29.88
C ALA A 230 9.81 39.12 -29.83
N ALA A 231 8.55 39.43 -29.53
CA ALA A 231 8.07 40.79 -29.33
C ALA A 231 8.79 41.48 -28.16
N ALA A 232 8.98 40.78 -27.04
CA ALA A 232 9.72 41.30 -25.89
C ALA A 232 11.21 41.56 -26.19
N GLY A 233 11.86 40.68 -26.95
CA GLY A 233 13.24 40.87 -27.40
C GLY A 233 13.37 42.05 -28.37
N MET A 234 12.44 42.17 -29.31
CA MET A 234 12.38 43.33 -30.21
C MET A 234 12.15 44.64 -29.46
N ALA A 235 11.22 44.66 -28.50
CA ALA A 235 10.99 45.83 -27.65
C ALA A 235 12.23 46.19 -26.82
N THR A 236 12.96 45.19 -26.30
CA THR A 236 14.21 45.40 -25.57
C THR A 236 15.27 46.04 -26.45
N ALA A 237 15.44 45.55 -27.69
CA ALA A 237 16.40 46.09 -28.64
C ALA A 237 16.04 47.49 -29.15
N MET A 238 14.76 47.76 -29.42
CA MET A 238 14.32 49.05 -29.99
C MET A 238 14.25 50.18 -28.96
N LEU A 239 13.99 49.86 -27.69
CA LEU A 239 13.81 50.84 -26.62
C LEU A 239 15.00 50.91 -25.65
N ASP A 240 16.09 50.18 -25.94
CA ASP A 240 17.29 50.10 -25.09
C ASP A 240 16.93 49.73 -23.63
N LEU A 241 16.03 48.76 -23.46
CA LEU A 241 15.51 48.43 -22.13
C LEU A 241 16.58 47.78 -21.25
N ASP A 242 17.60 47.16 -21.85
CA ASP A 242 18.79 46.68 -21.14
C ASP A 242 19.59 47.83 -20.53
N GLY A 243 19.78 48.93 -21.28
CA GLY A 243 20.34 50.19 -20.78
C GLY A 243 19.51 50.81 -19.65
N GLN A 244 18.19 50.66 -19.69
CA GLN A 244 17.26 51.08 -18.62
C GLN A 244 17.21 50.13 -17.42
N GLY A 245 18.08 49.11 -17.38
CA GLY A 245 18.09 48.16 -16.29
C GLY A 245 16.96 47.14 -16.38
N VAL A 246 16.63 46.61 -17.56
CA VAL A 246 15.98 45.30 -17.72
C VAL A 246 17.05 44.23 -17.90
N ARG A 247 16.92 43.09 -17.21
CA ARG A 247 17.98 42.06 -17.22
C ARG A 247 17.78 41.16 -18.43
N VAL A 248 18.82 41.07 -19.25
CA VAL A 248 18.86 40.21 -20.42
C VAL A 248 19.70 38.96 -20.17
N LEU A 249 19.68 38.05 -21.14
CA LEU A 249 20.38 36.76 -21.11
C LEU A 249 21.91 36.91 -21.27
N GLY A 250 22.36 37.83 -22.12
CA GLY A 250 23.79 38.10 -22.40
C GLY A 250 24.36 37.29 -23.58
N ALA A 251 25.67 37.42 -23.80
CA ALA A 251 26.37 36.73 -24.89
C ALA A 251 26.48 35.22 -24.64
N ILE A 252 26.25 34.42 -25.68
CA ILE A 252 26.23 32.96 -25.60
C ILE A 252 27.43 32.37 -26.35
N PRO A 253 28.16 31.41 -25.76
CA PRO A 253 29.28 30.75 -26.42
C PRO A 253 28.81 29.98 -27.67
N ARG A 254 29.50 30.19 -28.80
CA ARG A 254 29.24 29.52 -30.08
C ARG A 254 30.15 28.30 -30.25
N SER A 255 29.75 27.16 -29.70
CA SER A 255 30.50 25.90 -29.85
C SER A 255 29.59 24.68 -29.97
N LEU A 256 30.09 23.67 -30.70
CA LEU A 256 29.49 22.33 -30.72
C LEU A 256 29.94 21.53 -29.49
N PRO A 257 29.13 20.57 -28.99
CA PRO A 257 29.53 19.69 -27.89
C PRO A 257 30.77 18.86 -28.28
N PRO A 258 31.94 19.07 -27.66
CA PRO A 258 33.11 18.25 -27.93
C PRO A 258 33.02 16.91 -27.18
N LEU A 259 33.74 15.90 -27.66
CA LEU A 259 33.91 14.65 -26.91
C LEU A 259 34.69 14.94 -25.61
N ALA A 260 34.15 14.46 -24.50
CA ALA A 260 34.73 14.65 -23.18
C ALA A 260 35.98 13.77 -23.01
N GLN A 261 37.05 14.37 -22.46
CA GLN A 261 38.24 13.64 -22.03
C GLN A 261 38.03 13.12 -20.62
N LEU A 262 37.32 11.99 -20.51
CA LEU A 262 36.95 11.40 -19.22
C LEU A 262 38.07 10.51 -18.65
N PRO A 263 38.36 10.56 -17.34
CA PRO A 263 39.31 9.67 -16.68
C PRO A 263 38.68 8.28 -16.46
N VAL A 264 38.48 7.52 -17.54
CA VAL A 264 37.68 6.28 -17.53
C VAL A 264 38.21 5.19 -16.59
N LEU A 265 39.51 5.23 -16.26
CA LEU A 265 40.22 4.24 -15.44
C LEU A 265 40.59 4.74 -14.03
N ASP A 266 40.15 5.93 -13.61
CA ASP A 266 40.43 6.43 -12.26
C ASP A 266 39.49 5.79 -11.23
N MET A 267 39.91 4.64 -10.70
CA MET A 267 39.17 3.90 -9.67
C MET A 267 38.97 4.71 -8.38
N ALA A 268 39.90 5.60 -8.03
CA ALA A 268 39.77 6.41 -6.83
C ALA A 268 38.65 7.44 -6.98
N LEU A 269 38.55 8.06 -8.16
CA LEU A 269 37.46 8.97 -8.48
C LEU A 269 36.09 8.27 -8.50
N ILE A 270 36.01 7.04 -9.03
CA ILE A 270 34.78 6.22 -8.99
C ILE A 270 34.29 6.05 -7.54
N TRP A 271 35.16 5.58 -6.64
CA TRP A 271 34.77 5.33 -5.25
C TRP A 271 34.35 6.61 -4.51
N ARG A 272 35.01 7.73 -4.78
CA ARG A 272 34.65 9.03 -4.19
C ARG A 272 33.29 9.54 -4.68
N LEU A 273 32.99 9.37 -5.98
CA LEU A 273 31.74 9.85 -6.57
C LEU A 273 30.58 8.86 -6.43
N ALA A 274 30.83 7.57 -6.17
CA ALA A 274 29.81 6.52 -6.17
C ALA A 274 28.60 6.81 -5.26
N PRO A 275 28.77 7.25 -3.99
CA PRO A 275 27.61 7.58 -3.14
C PRO A 275 26.75 8.69 -3.72
N GLY A 276 27.38 9.75 -4.23
CA GLY A 276 26.68 10.86 -4.88
C GLY A 276 26.05 10.48 -6.22
N ALA A 277 26.71 9.61 -7.00
CA ALA A 277 26.16 9.08 -8.25
C ALA A 277 24.86 8.29 -8.00
N VAL A 278 24.82 7.46 -6.96
CA VAL A 278 23.60 6.73 -6.55
C VAL A 278 22.51 7.71 -6.14
N ALA A 279 22.84 8.73 -5.35
CA ALA A 279 21.87 9.74 -4.92
C ALA A 279 21.31 10.55 -6.10
N VAL A 280 22.17 11.06 -6.99
CA VAL A 280 21.77 11.81 -8.19
C VAL A 280 20.97 10.92 -9.16
N ALA A 281 21.34 9.64 -9.30
CA ALA A 281 20.62 8.68 -10.13
C ALA A 281 19.21 8.46 -9.60
N ALA A 282 19.07 8.10 -8.32
CA ALA A 282 17.79 7.81 -7.68
C ALA A 282 16.87 9.05 -7.66
N ILE A 283 17.38 10.21 -7.20
CA ILE A 283 16.58 11.42 -7.10
C ILE A 283 16.12 11.89 -8.48
N GLY A 284 17.00 11.88 -9.49
CA GLY A 284 16.61 12.28 -10.85
C GLY A 284 15.62 11.32 -11.51
N LEU A 285 15.66 10.02 -11.20
CA LEU A 285 14.62 9.08 -11.65
C LEU A 285 13.28 9.37 -10.98
N VAL A 286 13.26 9.60 -9.66
CA VAL A 286 12.03 10.00 -8.96
C VAL A 286 11.46 11.27 -9.56
N GLU A 287 12.29 12.27 -9.85
CA GLU A 287 11.88 13.52 -10.51
C GLU A 287 11.26 13.23 -11.90
N SER A 288 12.00 12.53 -12.76
CA SER A 288 11.61 12.26 -14.14
C SER A 288 10.35 11.40 -14.24
N MET A 289 10.22 10.36 -13.42
CA MET A 289 9.05 9.49 -13.41
C MET A 289 7.80 10.20 -12.96
N SER A 290 7.96 11.04 -11.94
CA SER A 290 6.84 11.79 -11.39
C SER A 290 6.27 12.76 -12.41
N MET A 291 7.15 13.42 -13.16
CA MET A 291 6.78 14.21 -14.33
C MET A 291 6.10 13.36 -15.40
N ALA A 292 6.76 12.30 -15.84
CA ALA A 292 6.27 11.45 -16.91
C ALA A 292 4.87 10.89 -16.59
N ARG A 293 4.65 10.42 -15.35
CA ARG A 293 3.35 9.94 -14.88
C ARG A 293 2.29 11.03 -14.85
N ALA A 294 2.64 12.22 -14.36
CA ALA A 294 1.69 13.31 -14.30
C ALA A 294 1.22 13.78 -15.68
N PHE A 295 2.11 13.84 -16.66
CA PHE A 295 1.73 14.15 -18.03
C PHE A 295 0.96 12.98 -18.66
N ALA A 296 1.41 11.75 -18.46
CA ALA A 296 0.75 10.56 -18.98
C ALA A 296 -0.69 10.40 -18.47
N ALA A 297 -0.92 10.62 -17.18
CA ALA A 297 -2.25 10.58 -16.56
C ALA A 297 -3.22 11.61 -17.17
N ARG A 298 -2.71 12.80 -17.53
CA ARG A 298 -3.53 13.87 -18.14
C ARG A 298 -3.85 13.65 -19.61
N ASP A 299 -2.99 12.94 -20.34
CA ASP A 299 -3.16 12.68 -21.79
C ASP A 299 -3.64 11.26 -22.10
N GLY A 300 -3.88 10.43 -21.08
CA GLY A 300 -4.25 9.03 -21.26
C GLY A 300 -3.13 8.20 -21.91
N GLU A 301 -1.87 8.60 -21.75
CA GLU A 301 -0.72 7.90 -22.31
C GLU A 301 -0.35 6.69 -21.43
N ARG A 302 0.02 5.57 -22.06
CA ARG A 302 0.62 4.45 -21.35
C ARG A 302 2.13 4.65 -21.24
N LEU A 303 2.60 4.90 -20.03
CA LEU A 303 4.03 5.06 -19.72
C LEU A 303 4.66 3.71 -19.35
N ASP A 304 5.70 3.31 -20.07
CA ASP A 304 6.61 2.25 -19.65
C ASP A 304 7.75 2.85 -18.81
N VAL A 305 7.69 2.63 -17.50
CA VAL A 305 8.65 3.18 -16.53
C VAL A 305 10.07 2.66 -16.79
N ASN A 306 10.23 1.39 -17.17
CA ASN A 306 11.54 0.80 -17.39
C ASN A 306 12.20 1.35 -18.66
N GLN A 307 11.41 1.55 -19.72
CA GLN A 307 11.89 2.22 -20.92
C GLN A 307 12.26 3.68 -20.64
N GLU A 308 11.50 4.38 -19.79
CA GLU A 308 11.86 5.74 -19.39
C GLU A 308 13.19 5.74 -18.59
N PHE A 309 13.43 4.76 -17.72
CA PHE A 309 14.73 4.62 -17.02
C PHE A 309 15.89 4.44 -18.02
N VAL A 310 15.70 3.59 -19.03
CA VAL A 310 16.68 3.39 -20.11
C VAL A 310 16.94 4.70 -20.86
N GLY A 311 15.88 5.43 -21.24
CA GLY A 311 16.00 6.72 -21.94
C GLY A 311 16.74 7.78 -21.12
N GLN A 312 16.38 7.94 -19.84
CA GLN A 312 17.06 8.87 -18.92
C GLN A 312 18.50 8.46 -18.62
N GLY A 313 18.77 7.15 -18.57
CA GLY A 313 20.11 6.60 -18.39
C GLY A 313 21.00 6.89 -19.60
N LEU A 314 20.54 6.53 -20.79
CA LEU A 314 21.24 6.81 -22.05
C LEU A 314 21.46 8.30 -22.27
N ALA A 315 20.49 9.14 -21.92
CA ALA A 315 20.63 10.59 -22.00
C ALA A 315 21.80 11.08 -21.14
N SER A 316 21.87 10.70 -19.86
CA SER A 316 22.97 11.10 -18.98
C SER A 316 24.33 10.53 -19.39
N VAL A 317 24.38 9.30 -19.93
CA VAL A 317 25.62 8.76 -20.51
C VAL A 317 26.06 9.62 -21.69
N ALA A 318 25.15 9.90 -22.63
CA ALA A 318 25.45 10.69 -23.82
C ALA A 318 25.85 12.13 -23.48
N THR A 319 25.18 12.78 -22.51
CA THR A 319 25.57 14.12 -22.07
C THR A 319 26.97 14.11 -21.47
N GLY A 320 27.30 13.14 -20.61
CA GLY A 320 28.64 13.00 -20.03
C GLY A 320 29.74 12.81 -21.08
N LEU A 321 29.48 11.99 -22.11
CA LEU A 321 30.42 11.75 -23.22
C LEU A 321 30.59 12.97 -24.14
N LEU A 322 29.60 13.86 -24.22
CA LEU A 322 29.60 15.07 -25.05
C LEU A 322 29.81 16.35 -24.21
N SER A 323 30.61 16.24 -23.15
CA SER A 323 31.05 17.36 -22.29
C SER A 323 29.92 18.13 -21.60
N GLY A 324 28.79 17.46 -21.36
CA GLY A 324 27.72 17.92 -20.47
C GLY A 324 27.83 17.32 -19.07
N PHE A 325 26.75 17.43 -18.31
CA PHE A 325 26.60 16.82 -16.99
C PHE A 325 25.29 16.02 -16.89
N ALA A 326 25.02 15.39 -15.75
CA ALA A 326 23.87 14.50 -15.61
C ALA A 326 22.55 15.26 -15.81
N CYS A 327 21.66 14.74 -16.66
CA CYS A 327 20.37 15.37 -16.96
C CYS A 327 19.20 14.66 -16.26
N THR A 328 18.03 15.30 -16.25
CA THR A 328 16.78 14.76 -15.73
C THR A 328 15.59 15.43 -16.43
N GLY A 329 14.39 14.88 -16.27
CA GLY A 329 13.15 15.49 -16.75
C GLY A 329 12.90 16.88 -16.17
N SER A 330 12.17 17.73 -16.89
CA SER A 330 11.83 19.09 -16.46
C SER A 330 10.34 19.40 -16.60
N TRP A 331 9.73 19.80 -15.48
CA TRP A 331 8.31 20.19 -15.41
C TRP A 331 7.98 21.30 -16.36
N LEU A 332 8.72 22.40 -16.24
CA LEU A 332 8.41 23.63 -16.94
C LEU A 332 8.52 23.46 -18.46
N ARG A 333 9.59 22.81 -18.91
CA ARG A 333 9.80 22.53 -20.34
C ARG A 333 8.75 21.57 -20.88
N SER A 334 8.37 20.54 -20.12
CA SER A 334 7.33 19.59 -20.52
C SER A 334 5.94 20.24 -20.57
N ALA A 335 5.65 21.15 -19.64
CA ALA A 335 4.43 21.95 -19.64
C ALA A 335 4.37 22.87 -20.87
N THR A 336 5.45 23.62 -21.15
CA THR A 336 5.57 24.43 -22.37
C THR A 336 5.43 23.58 -23.63
N ASN A 337 6.04 22.40 -23.67
CA ASN A 337 5.95 21.46 -24.80
C ASN A 337 4.48 21.09 -25.09
N ARG A 338 3.75 20.70 -24.06
CA ARG A 338 2.32 20.38 -24.15
C ARG A 338 1.49 21.57 -24.59
N GLU A 339 1.69 22.73 -23.97
CA GLU A 339 0.93 23.94 -24.29
C GLU A 339 1.18 24.44 -25.71
N ALA A 340 2.39 24.24 -26.23
CA ALA A 340 2.73 24.53 -27.62
C ALA A 340 2.15 23.50 -28.62
N GLY A 341 1.46 22.46 -28.13
CA GLY A 341 0.73 21.50 -28.94
C GLY A 341 1.54 20.29 -29.38
N ALA A 342 2.63 19.95 -28.68
CA ALA A 342 3.39 18.73 -28.94
C ALA A 342 2.52 17.48 -28.86
N ARG A 343 2.76 16.52 -29.76
CA ARG A 343 1.99 15.27 -29.86
C ARG A 343 2.86 14.03 -29.74
N THR A 344 4.13 14.14 -30.08
CA THR A 344 5.05 13.00 -30.14
C THR A 344 6.39 13.31 -29.46
N PRO A 345 7.21 12.28 -29.16
CA PRO A 345 8.56 12.50 -28.62
C PRO A 345 9.46 13.31 -29.58
N VAL A 346 9.13 13.37 -30.87
CA VAL A 346 9.88 14.18 -31.85
C VAL A 346 9.86 15.67 -31.48
N ALA A 347 8.81 16.16 -30.81
CA ALA A 347 8.80 17.53 -30.29
C ALA A 347 9.95 17.76 -29.30
N ALA A 348 10.17 16.82 -28.38
CA ALA A 348 11.27 16.87 -27.41
C ALA A 348 12.63 16.77 -28.08
N ALA A 349 12.82 15.83 -29.01
CA ALA A 349 14.06 15.73 -29.76
C ALA A 349 14.35 17.01 -30.59
N SER A 350 13.33 17.57 -31.22
CA SER A 350 13.47 18.81 -32.00
C SER A 350 13.83 20.02 -31.15
N SER A 351 13.48 20.05 -29.86
CA SER A 351 13.90 21.13 -28.96
C SER A 351 15.40 21.20 -28.75
N GLY A 352 16.08 20.04 -28.68
CA GLY A 352 17.53 19.97 -28.63
C GLY A 352 18.18 20.44 -29.94
N LEU A 353 17.59 20.08 -31.08
CA LEU A 353 18.04 20.56 -32.39
C LEU A 353 17.87 22.08 -32.54
N TRP A 354 16.72 22.62 -32.13
CA TRP A 354 16.48 24.06 -32.14
C TRP A 354 17.42 24.80 -31.21
N LEU A 355 17.69 24.27 -30.01
CA LEU A 355 18.68 24.85 -29.12
C LEU A 355 20.05 24.92 -29.78
N LEU A 356 20.48 23.83 -30.43
CA LEU A 356 21.74 23.80 -31.17
C LEU A 356 21.78 24.86 -32.27
N LEU A 357 20.71 24.97 -33.06
CA LEU A 357 20.59 25.98 -34.12
C LEU A 357 20.62 27.40 -33.56
N ILE A 358 19.92 27.67 -32.45
CA ILE A 358 19.90 28.98 -31.79
C ILE A 358 21.30 29.35 -31.29
N VAL A 359 22.02 28.42 -30.65
CA VAL A 359 23.39 28.64 -30.17
C VAL A 359 24.34 28.93 -31.33
N LEU A 360 24.22 28.25 -32.47
CA LEU A 360 25.10 28.45 -33.62
C LEU A 360 24.77 29.70 -34.44
N ALA A 361 23.49 29.97 -34.70
CA ALA A 361 23.04 31.02 -35.62
C ALA A 361 22.59 32.31 -34.92
N ALA A 362 21.94 32.19 -33.76
CA ALA A 362 21.21 33.29 -33.10
C ALA A 362 21.82 33.73 -31.77
N ALA A 363 23.05 33.29 -31.42
CA ALA A 363 23.72 33.70 -30.19
C ALA A 363 23.75 35.23 -29.92
N PRO A 364 23.92 36.13 -30.92
CA PRO A 364 23.85 37.57 -30.67
C PRO A 364 22.45 38.06 -30.31
N LEU A 365 21.40 37.44 -30.87
CA LEU A 365 20.01 37.82 -30.59
C LEU A 365 19.60 37.50 -29.15
N ALA A 366 20.23 36.50 -28.53
CA ALA A 366 19.97 36.16 -27.14
C ALA A 366 20.37 37.28 -26.16
N ALA A 367 21.27 38.19 -26.56
CA ALA A 367 21.64 39.35 -25.76
C ALA A 367 20.45 40.30 -25.51
N TYR A 368 19.40 40.24 -26.33
CA TYR A 368 18.22 41.11 -26.19
C TYR A 368 17.04 40.44 -25.50
N LEU A 369 17.14 39.16 -25.09
CA LEU A 369 16.02 38.44 -24.49
C LEU A 369 15.85 38.83 -23.01
N PRO A 370 14.74 39.50 -22.62
CA PRO A 370 14.55 39.95 -21.25
C PRO A 370 14.08 38.79 -20.35
N ARG A 371 14.76 38.60 -19.21
CA ARG A 371 14.44 37.57 -18.21
C ARG A 371 13.03 37.73 -17.64
N ALA A 372 12.54 38.96 -17.54
CA ALA A 372 11.19 39.26 -17.05
C ALA A 372 10.09 38.72 -17.99
N ALA A 373 10.28 38.80 -19.32
CA ALA A 373 9.32 38.26 -20.27
C ALA A 373 9.23 36.73 -20.20
N LEU A 374 10.38 36.07 -20.04
CA LEU A 374 10.44 34.63 -19.78
C LEU A 374 9.61 34.30 -18.53
N ALA A 375 9.89 34.95 -17.39
CA ALA A 375 9.18 34.73 -16.15
C ALA A 375 7.65 34.88 -16.29
N GLY A 376 7.17 35.91 -17.02
CA GLY A 376 5.75 36.08 -17.32
C GLY A 376 5.14 34.90 -18.09
N ILE A 377 5.83 34.42 -19.12
CA ILE A 377 5.39 33.23 -19.88
C ILE A 377 5.39 31.98 -18.97
N LEU A 378 6.41 31.81 -18.13
CA LEU A 378 6.51 30.66 -17.23
C LEU A 378 5.38 30.64 -16.20
N ILE A 379 5.00 31.80 -15.64
CA ILE A 379 3.84 31.95 -14.75
C ILE A 379 2.55 31.52 -15.46
N LEU A 380 2.35 31.93 -16.72
CA LEU A 380 1.20 31.49 -17.52
C LEU A 380 1.16 29.96 -17.69
N THR A 381 2.29 29.35 -18.03
CA THR A 381 2.39 27.90 -18.24
C THR A 381 2.19 27.11 -16.94
N ALA A 382 2.73 27.59 -15.82
CA ALA A 382 2.61 26.96 -14.50
C ALA A 382 1.17 26.96 -13.99
N GLY A 383 0.38 27.98 -14.33
CA GLY A 383 -1.05 28.02 -14.02
C GLY A 383 -1.85 26.85 -14.63
N SER A 384 -1.43 26.32 -15.78
CA SER A 384 -2.05 25.15 -16.42
C SER A 384 -1.79 23.83 -15.68
N LEU A 385 -0.79 23.79 -14.79
CA LEU A 385 -0.50 22.63 -13.96
C LEU A 385 -1.51 22.46 -12.82
N ILE A 386 -2.35 23.46 -12.53
CA ILE A 386 -3.33 23.38 -11.44
C ILE A 386 -4.69 22.94 -12.01
N ASP A 387 -4.96 21.64 -11.98
CA ASP A 387 -6.27 21.10 -12.41
C ASP A 387 -7.31 21.21 -11.29
N ARG A 388 -8.02 22.35 -11.27
CA ARG A 388 -9.07 22.62 -10.28
C ARG A 388 -10.20 21.59 -10.31
N ARG A 389 -10.51 21.00 -11.49
CA ARG A 389 -11.61 20.05 -11.62
C ARG A 389 -11.23 18.73 -10.96
N GLU A 390 -10.00 18.28 -11.20
CA GLU A 390 -9.50 17.03 -10.60
C GLU A 390 -9.29 17.17 -9.08
N ILE A 391 -8.77 18.31 -8.60
CA ILE A 391 -8.66 18.59 -7.16
C ILE A 391 -10.03 18.48 -6.47
N VAL A 392 -11.07 19.09 -7.06
CA VAL A 392 -12.43 19.03 -6.51
C VAL A 392 -13.01 17.62 -6.60
N ARG A 393 -12.71 16.87 -7.67
CA ARG A 393 -13.15 15.47 -7.83
C ARG A 393 -12.56 14.59 -6.72
N VAL A 394 -11.24 14.59 -6.56
CA VAL A 394 -10.55 13.83 -5.49
C VAL A 394 -11.09 14.23 -4.12
N ALA A 395 -11.23 15.54 -3.86
CA ALA A 395 -11.76 16.06 -2.60
C ALA A 395 -13.16 15.54 -2.25
N ARG A 396 -14.01 15.31 -3.26
CA ARG A 396 -15.38 14.81 -3.11
C ARG A 396 -15.49 13.29 -3.07
N THR A 397 -14.53 12.55 -3.65
CA THR A 397 -14.61 11.09 -3.80
C THR A 397 -14.21 10.33 -2.53
N SER A 398 -13.08 10.65 -1.90
CA SER A 398 -12.52 9.84 -0.82
C SER A 398 -11.69 10.69 0.14
N ARG A 399 -12.06 10.70 1.43
CA ARG A 399 -11.30 11.42 2.47
C ARG A 399 -9.83 10.97 2.54
N GLY A 400 -9.58 9.71 2.21
CA GLY A 400 -8.23 9.14 2.18
C GLY A 400 -7.38 9.67 1.05
N ASP A 401 -7.95 9.80 -0.14
CA ASP A 401 -7.25 10.34 -1.30
C ASP A 401 -7.08 11.86 -1.15
N THR A 402 -8.04 12.54 -0.54
CA THR A 402 -7.90 13.95 -0.14
C THR A 402 -6.74 14.16 0.82
N SER A 403 -6.58 13.30 1.85
CA SER A 403 -5.46 13.45 2.79
C SER A 403 -4.10 13.23 2.10
N ILE A 404 -4.01 12.26 1.19
CA ILE A 404 -2.79 12.00 0.40
C ILE A 404 -2.46 13.21 -0.51
N MET A 405 -3.48 13.73 -1.21
CA MET A 405 -3.35 14.90 -2.08
C MET A 405 -2.88 16.15 -1.31
N LEU A 406 -3.51 16.45 -0.16
CA LEU A 406 -3.16 17.60 0.66
C LEU A 406 -1.76 17.45 1.26
N ALA A 407 -1.41 16.28 1.80
CA ALA A 407 -0.08 16.02 2.32
C ALA A 407 0.99 16.27 1.23
N THR A 408 0.77 15.73 0.04
CA THR A 408 1.69 15.93 -1.10
C THR A 408 1.79 17.40 -1.52
N PHE A 409 0.64 18.09 -1.60
CA PHE A 409 0.58 19.51 -1.95
C PHE A 409 1.38 20.37 -0.97
N PHE A 410 1.14 20.22 0.34
CA PHE A 410 1.86 21.00 1.34
C PHE A 410 3.34 20.64 1.40
N SER A 411 3.70 19.35 1.30
CA SER A 411 5.10 18.94 1.20
C SER A 411 5.81 19.55 -0.01
N ALA A 412 5.12 19.71 -1.15
CA ALA A 412 5.70 20.35 -2.33
C ALA A 412 5.97 21.85 -2.16
N LEU A 413 5.31 22.51 -1.19
CA LEU A 413 5.54 23.93 -0.87
C LEU A 413 6.63 24.13 0.19
N THR A 414 6.81 23.15 1.08
CA THR A 414 7.72 23.24 2.25
C THR A 414 9.01 22.43 2.09
N MET A 415 9.10 21.54 1.10
CA MET A 415 10.25 20.69 0.86
C MET A 415 10.60 20.67 -0.63
N PRO A 416 11.83 20.26 -1.01
CA PRO A 416 12.16 20.00 -2.40
C PRO A 416 11.19 19.00 -3.05
N LEU A 417 10.82 19.25 -4.31
CA LEU A 417 9.76 18.52 -5.03
C LEU A 417 9.85 16.99 -4.92
N GLN A 418 11.04 16.41 -5.06
CA GLN A 418 11.23 14.97 -4.98
C GLN A 418 10.76 14.36 -3.64
N PHE A 419 10.95 15.08 -2.52
CA PHE A 419 10.55 14.61 -1.20
C PHE A 419 9.05 14.73 -0.98
N ALA A 420 8.38 15.67 -1.66
CA ALA A 420 6.94 15.79 -1.61
C ALA A 420 6.23 14.54 -2.12
N ILE A 421 6.75 13.96 -3.20
CA ILE A 421 6.20 12.73 -3.78
C ILE A 421 6.48 11.54 -2.89
N LEU A 422 7.71 11.43 -2.36
CA LEU A 422 8.03 10.39 -1.39
C LEU A 422 7.11 10.46 -0.18
N ALA A 423 6.86 11.66 0.36
CA ALA A 423 5.92 11.86 1.45
C ALA A 423 4.49 11.42 1.06
N GLY A 424 4.01 11.82 -0.12
CA GLY A 424 2.71 11.38 -0.65
C GLY A 424 2.58 9.87 -0.79
N VAL A 425 3.62 9.20 -1.33
CA VAL A 425 3.69 7.74 -1.46
C VAL A 425 3.71 7.07 -0.10
N LEU A 426 4.50 7.57 0.85
CA LEU A 426 4.56 7.02 2.22
C LEU A 426 3.22 7.16 2.93
N VAL A 427 2.53 8.30 2.80
CA VAL A 427 1.18 8.47 3.35
C VAL A 427 0.19 7.52 2.67
N SER A 428 0.25 7.38 1.34
CA SER A 428 -0.59 6.43 0.58
C SER A 428 -0.36 4.99 1.02
N PHE A 429 0.90 4.56 1.11
CA PHE A 429 1.30 3.25 1.54
C PHE A 429 0.93 2.98 3.00
N GLY A 430 1.17 3.94 3.91
CA GLY A 430 0.76 3.84 5.30
C GLY A 430 -0.75 3.69 5.44
N ARG A 431 -1.55 4.43 4.65
CA ARG A 431 -3.00 4.30 4.64
C ARG A 431 -3.46 2.94 4.07
N PHE A 432 -2.79 2.47 3.03
CA PHE A 432 -3.04 1.15 2.45
C PHE A 432 -2.76 0.06 3.48
N LEU A 433 -1.60 0.10 4.14
CA LEU A 433 -1.22 -0.82 5.20
C LEU A 433 -2.22 -0.81 6.35
N LEU A 434 -2.62 0.37 6.85
CA LEU A 434 -3.62 0.48 7.90
C LEU A 434 -4.95 -0.16 7.49
N LYS A 435 -5.38 0.07 6.24
CA LYS A 435 -6.62 -0.50 5.71
C LYS A 435 -6.55 -2.02 5.58
N THR A 436 -5.41 -2.57 5.14
CA THR A 436 -5.24 -4.02 4.99
C THR A 436 -4.92 -4.73 6.31
N SER A 437 -4.35 -4.03 7.30
CA SER A 437 -4.08 -4.57 8.65
C SER A 437 -5.33 -4.73 9.52
N THR A 438 -6.44 -4.10 9.15
CA THR A 438 -7.72 -4.24 9.84
C THR A 438 -8.76 -4.87 8.90
N PRO A 439 -8.57 -6.15 8.50
CA PRO A 439 -9.54 -6.87 7.69
C PRO A 439 -10.89 -6.98 8.41
N GLY A 440 -11.97 -7.11 7.65
CA GLY A 440 -13.30 -7.31 8.23
C GLY A 440 -13.36 -8.66 8.93
N VAL A 441 -13.67 -8.68 10.22
CA VAL A 441 -13.93 -9.92 10.97
C VAL A 441 -15.32 -9.84 11.54
N HIS A 442 -16.23 -10.62 10.94
CA HIS A 442 -17.66 -10.49 11.20
C HIS A 442 -18.22 -11.83 11.65
N ALA A 443 -18.95 -11.83 12.77
CA ALA A 443 -19.83 -12.93 13.10
C ALA A 443 -20.96 -12.95 12.07
N VAL A 444 -21.23 -14.12 11.51
CA VAL A 444 -22.24 -14.30 10.45
C VAL A 444 -23.22 -15.39 10.84
N VAL A 445 -24.44 -15.27 10.34
CA VAL A 445 -25.52 -16.25 10.49
C VAL A 445 -26.19 -16.46 9.13
N PRO A 446 -26.83 -17.61 8.88
CA PRO A 446 -27.59 -17.80 7.66
C PRO A 446 -28.71 -16.76 7.52
N ASP A 447 -29.03 -16.39 6.28
CA ASP A 447 -30.22 -15.61 5.94
C ASP A 447 -31.51 -16.42 6.16
N GLU A 448 -32.67 -15.77 6.04
CA GLU A 448 -33.98 -16.39 6.30
C GLU A 448 -34.25 -17.64 5.44
N ASN A 449 -33.63 -17.71 4.25
CA ASN A 449 -33.76 -18.84 3.33
C ASN A 449 -32.67 -19.90 3.49
N PHE A 450 -31.73 -19.72 4.43
CA PHE A 450 -30.57 -20.57 4.67
C PHE A 450 -29.69 -20.82 3.44
N ARG A 451 -29.60 -19.85 2.52
CA ARG A 451 -28.80 -19.93 1.28
C ARG A 451 -27.53 -19.11 1.35
N HIS A 452 -27.57 -17.99 2.06
CA HIS A 452 -26.46 -17.07 2.19
C HIS A 452 -26.19 -16.79 3.65
N PHE A 453 -24.98 -16.33 3.96
CA PHE A 453 -24.68 -15.82 5.28
C PHE A 453 -24.75 -14.29 5.25
N VAL A 454 -25.31 -13.72 6.30
CA VAL A 454 -25.38 -12.29 6.53
C VAL A 454 -24.69 -11.96 7.84
N ARG A 455 -24.25 -10.70 7.99
CA ARG A 455 -23.64 -10.23 9.23
C ARG A 455 -24.66 -10.32 10.36
N ALA A 456 -24.25 -10.87 11.49
CA ALA A 456 -25.08 -11.05 12.68
C ALA A 456 -25.28 -9.72 13.43
N VAL A 457 -25.88 -8.73 12.76
CA VAL A 457 -26.27 -7.45 13.36
C VAL A 457 -27.68 -7.63 13.91
N ASP A 458 -27.83 -7.60 15.24
CA ASP A 458 -29.10 -7.77 15.96
C ASP A 458 -29.84 -9.09 15.70
N GLN A 459 -29.16 -10.09 15.13
CA GLN A 459 -29.70 -11.43 14.92
C GLN A 459 -29.22 -12.41 16.01
N PRO A 460 -30.07 -13.38 16.41
CA PRO A 460 -29.67 -14.38 17.38
C PRO A 460 -28.53 -15.26 16.83
N VAL A 461 -27.53 -15.50 17.67
CA VAL A 461 -26.38 -16.36 17.34
C VAL A 461 -26.46 -17.69 18.08
N CYS A 462 -25.88 -18.75 17.50
CA CYS A 462 -25.91 -20.06 18.14
C CYS A 462 -25.06 -20.04 19.43
N PRO A 463 -25.58 -20.50 20.57
CA PRO A 463 -24.81 -20.55 21.82
C PRO A 463 -23.66 -21.55 21.78
N GLN A 464 -23.69 -22.57 20.92
CA GLN A 464 -22.67 -23.63 20.86
C GLN A 464 -21.60 -23.41 19.77
N LEU A 465 -21.98 -22.75 18.67
CA LEU A 465 -21.15 -22.58 17.47
C LEU A 465 -21.02 -21.08 17.13
N GLY A 466 -19.79 -20.58 17.12
CA GLY A 466 -19.47 -19.31 16.48
C GLY A 466 -19.19 -19.53 15.00
N VAL A 467 -19.80 -18.73 14.13
CA VAL A 467 -19.45 -18.69 12.70
C VAL A 467 -18.90 -17.30 12.41
N ILE A 468 -17.63 -17.24 12.01
CA ILE A 468 -16.93 -15.98 11.75
C ILE A 468 -16.40 -15.99 10.32
N GLU A 469 -16.66 -14.89 9.62
CA GLU A 469 -16.19 -14.62 8.28
C GLU A 469 -15.03 -13.62 8.32
N ILE A 470 -13.97 -13.92 7.58
CA ILE A 470 -12.77 -13.07 7.49
C ILE A 470 -12.69 -12.52 6.06
N GLU A 471 -12.76 -11.20 5.94
CA GLU A 471 -12.68 -10.44 4.70
C GLU A 471 -11.27 -9.80 4.54
N GLY A 472 -10.40 -10.42 3.74
CA GLY A 472 -9.06 -9.89 3.45
C GLY A 472 -7.94 -10.91 3.67
N SER A 473 -6.68 -10.46 3.60
CA SER A 473 -5.51 -11.35 3.71
C SER A 473 -5.08 -11.58 5.17
N LEU A 474 -4.63 -12.79 5.47
CA LEU A 474 -4.04 -13.17 6.76
C LEU A 474 -2.51 -13.07 6.67
N TYR A 475 -1.96 -11.93 7.05
CA TYR A 475 -0.52 -11.71 7.05
C TYR A 475 -0.04 -11.08 8.35
N PHE A 476 1.27 -10.99 8.57
CA PHE A 476 1.88 -10.47 9.79
C PHE A 476 1.28 -9.14 10.31
N GLY A 477 0.79 -8.28 9.42
CA GLY A 477 0.16 -7.00 9.78
C GLY A 477 -1.30 -7.10 10.21
N ALA A 478 -2.02 -8.16 9.83
CA ALA A 478 -3.46 -8.33 10.07
C ALA A 478 -3.79 -9.32 11.19
N VAL A 479 -2.90 -10.29 11.46
CA VAL A 479 -3.19 -11.42 12.35
C VAL A 479 -3.59 -11.02 13.77
N ASN A 480 -2.95 -10.01 14.36
CA ASN A 480 -3.28 -9.55 15.71
C ASN A 480 -4.71 -9.00 15.78
N HIS A 481 -5.11 -8.19 14.77
CA HIS A 481 -6.47 -7.66 14.71
C HIS A 481 -7.51 -8.78 14.58
N VAL A 482 -7.22 -9.77 13.75
CA VAL A 482 -8.11 -10.93 13.56
C VAL A 482 -8.22 -11.76 14.84
N GLU A 483 -7.10 -12.05 15.49
CA GLU A 483 -7.09 -12.80 16.74
C GLU A 483 -7.86 -12.07 17.85
N ASP A 484 -7.63 -10.75 17.99
CA ASP A 484 -8.33 -9.91 18.97
C ASP A 484 -9.84 -9.87 18.70
N ALA A 485 -10.25 -9.79 17.42
CA ALA A 485 -11.66 -9.82 17.04
C ALA A 485 -12.33 -11.17 17.36
N ILE A 486 -11.64 -12.29 17.09
CA ILE A 486 -12.11 -13.64 17.43
C ILE A 486 -12.22 -13.78 18.95
N ARG A 487 -11.22 -13.31 19.70
CA ARG A 487 -11.22 -13.35 21.17
C ARG A 487 -12.33 -12.49 21.76
N ALA A 488 -12.54 -11.29 21.23
CA ALA A 488 -13.65 -10.43 21.62
C ALA A 488 -15.04 -11.02 21.28
N ASN A 489 -15.16 -11.83 20.23
CA ASN A 489 -16.38 -12.60 19.96
C ASN A 489 -16.57 -13.72 21.00
N LEU A 490 -15.51 -14.45 21.32
CA LEU A 490 -15.54 -15.51 22.32
C LEU A 490 -15.86 -14.99 23.72
N ASP A 491 -15.34 -13.83 24.10
CA ASP A 491 -15.63 -13.20 25.39
C ASP A 491 -17.10 -12.75 25.50
N ARG A 492 -17.69 -12.30 24.39
CA ARG A 492 -19.13 -11.99 24.30
C ARG A 492 -20.00 -13.24 24.33
N HIS A 493 -19.51 -14.37 23.80
CA HIS A 493 -20.27 -15.62 23.67
C HIS A 493 -19.51 -16.81 24.28
N PRO A 494 -19.31 -16.84 25.61
CA PRO A 494 -18.44 -17.82 26.27
C PRO A 494 -18.90 -19.28 26.16
N ARG A 495 -20.16 -19.51 25.77
CA ARG A 495 -20.72 -20.85 25.52
C ARG A 495 -20.34 -21.42 24.15
N GLN A 496 -19.86 -20.59 23.21
CA GLN A 496 -19.44 -21.02 21.88
C GLN A 496 -18.12 -21.78 21.96
N LYS A 497 -18.22 -23.10 22.19
CA LYS A 497 -17.05 -23.98 22.28
C LYS A 497 -16.50 -24.36 20.91
N TYR A 498 -17.30 -24.26 19.85
CA TYR A 498 -16.88 -24.57 18.49
C TYR A 498 -16.84 -23.30 17.65
N LEU A 499 -15.85 -23.21 16.76
CA LEU A 499 -15.69 -22.08 15.85
C LEU A 499 -15.57 -22.58 14.42
N LEU A 500 -16.41 -22.07 13.53
CA LEU A 500 -16.29 -22.20 12.08
C LEU A 500 -15.75 -20.89 11.51
N LEU A 501 -14.55 -20.93 10.92
CA LEU A 501 -13.98 -19.82 10.17
C LEU A 501 -14.26 -19.98 8.68
N ARG A 502 -14.90 -18.97 8.09
CA ARG A 502 -15.17 -18.88 6.65
C ARG A 502 -14.07 -18.07 5.98
N LEU A 503 -13.29 -18.71 5.10
CA LEU A 503 -12.07 -18.14 4.51
C LEU A 503 -12.19 -17.85 3.00
N HIS A 504 -13.39 -17.81 2.44
CA HIS A 504 -13.61 -17.60 1.00
C HIS A 504 -13.11 -16.23 0.47
N MET A 505 -13.08 -15.21 1.34
CA MET A 505 -12.53 -13.88 1.03
C MET A 505 -11.06 -13.73 1.46
N VAL A 506 -10.41 -14.82 1.89
CA VAL A 506 -8.99 -14.81 2.23
C VAL A 506 -8.16 -15.17 1.01
N ASP A 507 -7.63 -14.13 0.35
CA ASP A 507 -6.82 -14.28 -0.86
C ASP A 507 -5.41 -14.79 -0.58
N HIS A 508 -4.84 -14.41 0.57
CA HIS A 508 -3.46 -14.73 0.93
C HIS A 508 -3.34 -15.07 2.41
N CYS A 509 -2.50 -16.05 2.73
CA CYS A 509 -2.14 -16.43 4.09
C CYS A 509 -0.62 -16.64 4.15
N ASP A 510 0.06 -15.91 5.02
CA ASP A 510 1.50 -16.12 5.28
C ASP A 510 1.72 -17.04 6.49
N VAL A 511 2.99 -17.25 6.85
CA VAL A 511 3.37 -18.07 8.02
C VAL A 511 2.79 -17.50 9.32
N SER A 512 2.75 -16.18 9.48
CA SER A 512 2.12 -15.54 10.65
C SER A 512 0.61 -15.80 10.68
N GLY A 513 -0.05 -15.82 9.53
CA GLY A 513 -1.45 -16.23 9.37
C GLY A 513 -1.70 -17.63 9.91
N ILE A 514 -0.83 -18.59 9.56
CA ILE A 514 -0.94 -19.97 10.06
C ILE A 514 -0.69 -20.05 11.57
N HIS A 515 0.32 -19.34 12.09
CA HIS A 515 0.57 -19.29 13.54
C HIS A 515 -0.64 -18.76 14.32
N MET A 516 -1.33 -17.76 13.78
CA MET A 516 -2.57 -17.24 14.38
C MET A 516 -3.69 -18.29 14.36
N LEU A 517 -3.88 -18.99 13.24
CA LEU A 517 -4.85 -20.10 13.17
C LEU A 517 -4.54 -21.22 14.17
N GLU A 518 -3.27 -21.57 14.37
CA GLU A 518 -2.86 -22.51 15.42
C GLU A 518 -3.16 -21.99 16.83
N ALA A 519 -2.91 -20.70 17.10
CA ALA A 519 -3.20 -20.09 18.38
C ALA A 519 -4.71 -20.12 18.68
N VAL A 520 -5.54 -19.77 17.70
CA VAL A 520 -7.01 -19.86 17.77
C VAL A 520 -7.46 -21.31 17.97
N MET A 521 -6.93 -22.26 17.21
CA MET A 521 -7.23 -23.69 17.38
C MET A 521 -6.92 -24.15 18.80
N ARG A 522 -5.72 -23.86 19.32
CA ARG A 522 -5.32 -24.22 20.68
C ARG A 522 -6.21 -23.54 21.73
N LEU A 523 -6.65 -22.31 21.50
CA LEU A 523 -7.57 -21.59 22.37
C LEU A 523 -8.92 -22.31 22.51
N TYR A 524 -9.54 -22.72 21.40
CA TYR A 524 -10.82 -23.42 21.40
C TYR A 524 -10.69 -24.86 21.93
N ARG A 525 -9.63 -25.59 21.57
CA ARG A 525 -9.36 -26.95 22.08
C ARG A 525 -9.17 -26.99 23.60
N ARG A 526 -8.47 -26.01 24.19
CA ARG A 526 -8.32 -25.92 25.66
C ARG A 526 -9.64 -25.75 26.40
N ARG A 527 -10.69 -25.23 25.75
CA ARG A 527 -12.03 -25.03 26.32
C ARG A 527 -12.97 -26.21 26.06
N GLY A 528 -12.46 -27.29 25.46
CA GLY A 528 -13.20 -28.52 25.18
C GLY A 528 -14.09 -28.45 23.94
N GLY A 529 -13.78 -27.59 22.97
CA GLY A 529 -14.34 -27.68 21.62
C GLY A 529 -13.24 -27.70 20.57
N ASP A 530 -13.48 -27.15 19.38
CA ASP A 530 -12.52 -27.22 18.27
C ASP A 530 -12.73 -26.11 17.22
N LEU A 531 -11.75 -25.98 16.31
CA LEU A 531 -11.74 -25.07 15.16
C LEU A 531 -12.05 -25.83 13.87
N PHE A 532 -12.92 -25.27 13.04
CA PHE A 532 -13.28 -25.76 11.71
C PHE A 532 -13.08 -24.66 10.67
N LEU A 533 -12.63 -25.04 9.48
CA LEU A 533 -12.38 -24.11 8.38
C LEU A 533 -13.21 -24.50 7.16
N GLU A 534 -13.79 -23.51 6.47
CA GLU A 534 -14.44 -23.69 5.18
C GLU A 534 -13.98 -22.64 4.15
N GLY A 535 -14.15 -22.95 2.86
CA GLY A 535 -13.92 -21.99 1.78
C GLY A 535 -12.45 -21.63 1.55
N LEU A 536 -11.49 -22.51 1.88
CA LEU A 536 -10.07 -22.24 1.62
C LEU A 536 -9.80 -22.17 0.11
N ARG A 537 -9.22 -21.05 -0.32
CA ARG A 537 -8.68 -20.91 -1.69
C ARG A 537 -7.47 -21.83 -1.90
N PRO A 538 -7.16 -22.21 -3.17
CA PRO A 538 -6.08 -23.14 -3.48
C PRO A 538 -4.73 -22.72 -2.90
N ASP A 539 -4.36 -21.44 -3.00
CA ASP A 539 -3.08 -20.92 -2.52
C ASP A 539 -2.96 -21.02 -0.99
N VAL A 540 -4.03 -20.70 -0.27
CA VAL A 540 -4.09 -20.82 1.20
C VAL A 540 -4.04 -22.29 1.61
N ARG A 541 -4.76 -23.17 0.93
CA ARG A 541 -4.74 -24.62 1.17
C ARG A 541 -3.34 -25.21 0.94
N GLN A 542 -2.66 -24.79 -0.12
CA GLN A 542 -1.29 -25.21 -0.41
C GLN A 542 -0.34 -24.75 0.70
N MET A 543 -0.48 -23.51 1.17
CA MET A 543 0.33 -22.98 2.27
C MET A 543 0.12 -23.78 3.56
N CYS A 544 -1.13 -24.13 3.91
CA CYS A 544 -1.44 -24.99 5.05
C CYS A 544 -0.77 -26.37 4.95
N ALA A 545 -0.80 -26.98 3.76
CA ALA A 545 -0.19 -28.29 3.52
C ALA A 545 1.36 -28.24 3.57
N LEU A 546 1.96 -27.21 2.96
CA LEU A 546 3.42 -27.02 2.99
C LEU A 546 3.95 -26.77 4.41
N TYR A 547 3.16 -26.06 5.22
CA TYR A 547 3.51 -25.79 6.62
C TYR A 547 3.24 -27.00 7.54
N GLY A 548 2.30 -27.89 7.19
CA GLY A 548 1.86 -29.02 8.04
C GLY A 548 0.73 -28.69 9.00
N PHE A 549 -0.01 -27.59 8.74
CA PHE A 549 -1.15 -27.19 9.55
C PHE A 549 -2.35 -28.15 9.38
N ASP A 550 -2.47 -28.77 8.21
CA ASP A 550 -3.46 -29.80 7.90
C ASP A 550 -3.37 -31.01 8.84
N ALA A 551 -2.16 -31.48 9.14
CA ALA A 551 -1.93 -32.55 10.10
C ALA A 551 -2.27 -32.12 11.54
N THR A 552 -2.02 -30.85 11.87
CA THR A 552 -2.23 -30.30 13.21
C THR A 552 -3.72 -30.05 13.52
N LEU A 553 -4.45 -29.51 12.54
CA LEU A 553 -5.89 -29.29 12.65
C LEU A 553 -6.66 -30.61 12.49
N GLY A 554 -6.24 -31.47 11.58
CA GLY A 554 -6.90 -32.73 11.23
C GLY A 554 -7.78 -32.55 9.98
N ALA A 555 -7.73 -33.53 9.07
CA ALA A 555 -8.43 -33.47 7.79
C ALA A 555 -9.96 -33.31 7.92
N ALA A 556 -10.55 -33.85 9.00
CA ALA A 556 -11.99 -33.76 9.27
C ALA A 556 -12.47 -32.33 9.57
N ASN A 557 -11.57 -31.42 9.92
CA ASN A 557 -11.89 -30.05 10.30
C ASN A 557 -11.88 -29.08 9.11
N PHE A 558 -11.49 -29.55 7.92
CA PHE A 558 -11.63 -28.82 6.67
C PHE A 558 -12.95 -29.22 6.02
N LEU A 559 -13.93 -28.33 6.11
CA LEU A 559 -15.30 -28.59 5.67
C LEU A 559 -15.54 -28.04 4.26
N ASP A 560 -16.43 -28.74 3.55
CA ASP A 560 -16.98 -28.26 2.29
C ASP A 560 -18.13 -27.28 2.56
N GLN A 561 -18.22 -26.24 1.72
CA GLN A 561 -19.11 -25.11 1.93
C GLN A 561 -20.58 -25.52 1.99
N GLU A 562 -21.00 -26.47 1.16
CA GLU A 562 -22.41 -26.88 1.07
C GLU A 562 -22.88 -27.64 2.32
N ASN A 563 -21.96 -28.35 2.99
CA ASN A 563 -22.31 -29.29 4.06
C ASN A 563 -21.69 -28.94 5.42
N ALA A 564 -20.99 -27.82 5.54
CA ALA A 564 -20.27 -27.46 6.76
C ALA A 564 -21.21 -27.38 7.99
N ILE A 565 -22.31 -26.63 7.88
CA ILE A 565 -23.27 -26.49 8.98
C ILE A 565 -23.93 -27.83 9.31
N SER A 566 -24.38 -28.57 8.31
CA SER A 566 -25.00 -29.89 8.51
C SER A 566 -24.04 -30.88 9.19
N HIS A 567 -22.78 -30.91 8.76
CA HIS A 567 -21.74 -31.73 9.39
C HIS A 567 -21.55 -31.35 10.86
N LEU A 568 -21.36 -30.06 11.15
CA LEU A 568 -21.19 -29.57 12.52
C LEU A 568 -22.41 -29.90 13.37
N PHE A 569 -23.61 -29.65 12.84
CA PHE A 569 -24.87 -29.85 13.53
C PHE A 569 -25.06 -31.32 13.96
N HIS A 570 -24.82 -32.26 13.06
CA HIS A 570 -25.10 -33.68 13.31
C HIS A 570 -23.94 -34.45 13.97
N LYS A 571 -22.69 -33.97 13.84
CA LYS A 571 -21.49 -34.72 14.29
C LYS A 571 -20.75 -34.07 15.44
N VAL A 572 -20.90 -32.77 15.64
CA VAL A 572 -20.05 -31.99 16.57
C VAL A 572 -20.85 -31.33 17.68
N LEU A 573 -21.99 -30.70 17.34
CA LEU A 573 -22.82 -30.01 18.33
C LEU A 573 -23.53 -31.01 19.25
N ASN A 574 -23.75 -30.61 20.50
CA ASN A 574 -24.46 -31.45 21.47
C ASN A 574 -25.97 -31.36 21.22
N PRO A 575 -26.63 -32.43 20.76
CA PRO A 575 -28.06 -32.41 20.44
C PRO A 575 -28.93 -32.22 21.69
N GLY A 576 -28.50 -32.70 22.86
CA GLY A 576 -29.21 -32.49 24.12
C GLY A 576 -29.31 -31.00 24.48
N TYR A 577 -28.22 -30.24 24.31
CA TYR A 577 -28.25 -28.79 24.51
C TYR A 577 -29.19 -28.11 23.49
N CYS A 578 -29.15 -28.53 22.23
CA CYS A 578 -30.01 -27.98 21.18
C CYS A 578 -31.51 -28.15 21.47
N VAL A 579 -31.90 -29.29 22.07
CA VAL A 579 -33.30 -29.63 22.39
C VAL A 579 -33.75 -28.97 23.70
N TYR A 580 -32.92 -29.04 24.75
CA TYR A 580 -33.34 -28.72 26.12
C TYR A 580 -32.85 -27.37 26.66
N GLU A 581 -31.78 -26.78 26.11
CA GLU A 581 -31.15 -25.57 26.66
C GLU A 581 -31.08 -24.39 25.68
N CYS A 582 -31.14 -24.64 24.38
CA CYS A 582 -30.97 -23.63 23.35
C CYS A 582 -32.31 -22.97 22.96
N ALA A 583 -32.50 -21.70 23.26
CA ALA A 583 -33.65 -20.93 22.77
C ALA A 583 -33.57 -20.61 21.26
N GLU A 584 -32.36 -20.42 20.72
CA GLU A 584 -32.15 -19.78 19.41
C GLU A 584 -32.26 -20.70 18.19
N ARG A 585 -33.07 -20.35 17.18
CA ARG A 585 -33.23 -21.11 15.94
C ARG A 585 -32.44 -20.46 14.80
N VAL A 586 -31.13 -20.68 14.79
CA VAL A 586 -30.20 -19.98 13.89
C VAL A 586 -29.98 -20.70 12.55
N PHE A 587 -29.87 -22.03 12.56
CA PHE A 587 -29.59 -22.82 11.36
C PHE A 587 -30.85 -23.52 10.83
N GLY A 588 -30.84 -23.93 9.55
CA GLY A 588 -31.96 -24.65 8.95
C GLY A 588 -32.26 -25.97 9.67
N GLU A 589 -31.20 -26.66 10.10
CA GLU A 589 -31.25 -27.89 10.89
C GLU A 589 -31.90 -27.70 12.26
N CYS A 590 -31.80 -26.49 12.83
CA CYS A 590 -32.44 -26.16 14.12
C CYS A 590 -33.96 -26.03 13.99
N GLN A 591 -34.50 -25.76 12.81
CA GLN A 591 -35.94 -25.50 12.63
C GLN A 591 -36.78 -26.76 12.87
N ALA A 592 -36.24 -27.93 12.50
CA ALA A 592 -36.92 -29.21 12.66
C ALA A 592 -36.95 -29.75 14.10
N ILE A 593 -36.26 -29.08 15.04
CA ILE A 593 -36.06 -29.61 16.39
C ILE A 593 -37.17 -29.13 17.34
N PRO A 594 -37.79 -30.04 18.11
CA PRO A 594 -38.69 -29.66 19.19
C PRO A 594 -37.84 -29.00 20.29
N LYS A 595 -38.05 -27.71 20.51
CA LYS A 595 -37.44 -26.97 21.61
C LYS A 595 -38.48 -26.80 22.69
N GLU A 596 -38.28 -27.41 23.84
CA GLU A 596 -39.24 -27.30 24.96
C GLU A 596 -38.97 -26.01 25.76
N PRO A 597 -39.98 -25.16 26.01
CA PRO A 597 -39.78 -23.84 26.63
C PRO A 597 -39.57 -23.85 28.16
N HIS A 598 -38.97 -24.90 28.74
CA HIS A 598 -38.76 -25.00 30.20
C HIS A 598 -37.35 -25.44 30.59
N ALA A 599 -36.40 -24.50 30.52
CA ALA A 599 -35.12 -24.61 31.22
C ALA A 599 -34.67 -23.27 31.86
N ALA A 600 -35.59 -22.32 32.05
CA ALA A 600 -35.34 -21.10 32.81
C ALA A 600 -35.41 -21.42 34.31
N GLY A 601 -34.37 -22.04 34.87
CA GLY A 601 -34.30 -22.27 36.32
C GLY A 601 -33.28 -23.28 36.83
N LEU A 602 -32.61 -24.04 35.96
CA LEU A 602 -31.53 -24.93 36.41
C LEU A 602 -30.25 -24.12 36.68
N PRO A 603 -29.62 -24.25 37.86
CA PRO A 603 -28.33 -23.64 38.13
C PRO A 603 -27.30 -24.09 37.09
N ASP A 604 -26.50 -23.14 36.61
CA ASP A 604 -25.39 -23.40 35.69
C ASP A 604 -24.46 -24.48 36.27
N PRO A 605 -24.28 -25.65 35.62
CA PRO A 605 -23.36 -26.67 36.10
C PRO A 605 -21.88 -26.21 36.12
N ALA A 606 -21.55 -25.07 35.50
CA ALA A 606 -20.24 -24.43 35.64
C ALA A 606 -20.05 -23.73 37.01
N ARG A 607 -21.12 -23.44 37.76
CA ARG A 607 -21.05 -23.08 39.18
C ARG A 607 -21.00 -24.35 40.01
N GLY A 608 -19.86 -25.03 39.99
CA GLY A 608 -19.59 -26.05 41.00
C GLY A 608 -19.71 -25.43 42.39
N SER A 609 -20.61 -25.94 43.24
CA SER A 609 -20.55 -25.60 44.66
C SER A 609 -19.20 -26.14 45.17
N GLY A 610 -18.32 -25.25 45.62
CA GLY A 610 -16.95 -25.57 46.04
C GLY A 610 -16.85 -26.43 47.31
N ARG A 611 -17.82 -27.29 47.59
CA ARG A 611 -17.80 -28.25 48.70
C ARG A 611 -17.39 -29.62 48.16
N ALA A 612 -16.29 -30.15 48.69
CA ALA A 612 -15.84 -31.52 48.42
C ALA A 612 -17.01 -32.50 48.63
N THR A 613 -17.38 -33.23 47.57
CA THR A 613 -18.38 -34.29 47.68
C THR A 613 -17.79 -35.46 48.44
N VAL A 614 -18.45 -35.88 49.52
CA VAL A 614 -18.10 -37.12 50.23
C VAL A 614 -18.30 -38.27 49.25
N GLU A 615 -17.24 -39.01 48.96
CA GLU A 615 -17.27 -40.17 48.06
C GLU A 615 -17.18 -41.47 48.87
N VAL A 616 -17.88 -42.49 48.39
CA VAL A 616 -17.83 -43.86 48.92
C VAL A 616 -17.30 -44.76 47.80
N SER A 617 -16.34 -45.64 48.12
CA SER A 617 -15.84 -46.63 47.15
C SER A 617 -16.86 -47.75 46.89
N PRO A 618 -16.79 -48.47 45.77
CA PRO A 618 -17.66 -49.61 45.50
C PRO A 618 -17.70 -50.66 46.63
N SER A 619 -16.55 -51.01 47.20
CA SER A 619 -16.45 -51.97 48.31
C SER A 619 -17.09 -51.48 49.61
N GLU A 620 -16.92 -50.19 49.93
CA GLU A 620 -17.56 -49.59 51.11
C GLU A 620 -19.07 -49.50 50.93
N LEU A 621 -19.55 -49.13 49.74
CA LEU A 621 -20.98 -49.08 49.45
C LEU A 621 -21.58 -50.48 49.53
N ARG A 622 -20.87 -51.51 49.05
CA ARG A 622 -21.32 -52.90 49.16
C ARG A 622 -21.48 -53.32 50.62
N ALA A 623 -20.48 -53.07 51.46
CA ALA A 623 -20.56 -53.38 52.89
C ALA A 623 -21.71 -52.65 53.61
N ARG A 624 -22.04 -51.41 53.19
CA ARG A 624 -23.18 -50.64 53.71
C ARG A 624 -24.55 -51.17 53.27
N LEU A 625 -24.63 -51.81 52.10
CA LEU A 625 -25.86 -52.43 51.59
C LEU A 625 -26.13 -53.80 52.24
N ASP A 626 -25.08 -54.47 52.73
CA ASP A 626 -25.19 -55.74 53.46
C ASP A 626 -25.50 -55.54 54.97
N ASP A 627 -25.64 -54.28 55.45
CA ASP A 627 -26.01 -53.93 56.84
C ASP A 627 -27.50 -54.26 57.13
N PRO A 628 -27.80 -55.18 58.07
CA PRO A 628 -29.17 -55.58 58.39
C PRO A 628 -30.05 -54.45 58.95
N ASP A 629 -29.46 -53.36 59.47
CA ASP A 629 -30.21 -52.20 59.96
C ASP A 629 -30.72 -51.28 58.83
N GLY A 630 -30.31 -51.49 57.58
CA GLY A 630 -30.87 -50.79 56.41
C GLY A 630 -30.68 -49.27 56.41
N ARG A 631 -29.55 -48.79 56.95
CA ARG A 631 -29.24 -47.36 57.19
C ARG A 631 -28.83 -46.58 55.95
N THR A 632 -28.54 -47.25 54.83
CA THR A 632 -28.11 -46.61 53.57
C THR A 632 -29.19 -46.74 52.50
N LEU A 633 -29.45 -45.65 51.77
CA LEU A 633 -30.35 -45.63 50.62
C LEU A 633 -29.59 -45.19 49.36
N VAL A 634 -29.61 -46.01 48.32
CA VAL A 634 -28.99 -45.72 47.03
C VAL A 634 -30.01 -45.08 46.10
N ILE A 635 -29.67 -43.93 45.53
CA ILE A 635 -30.51 -43.22 44.57
C ILE A 635 -29.79 -43.15 43.23
N ASP A 636 -30.36 -43.79 42.21
CA ASP A 636 -29.89 -43.65 40.83
C ASP A 636 -30.51 -42.41 40.20
N VAL A 637 -29.65 -41.45 39.83
CA VAL A 637 -30.07 -40.16 39.24
C VAL A 637 -30.03 -40.15 37.71
N GLY A 638 -29.87 -41.32 37.09
CA GLY A 638 -30.09 -41.55 35.68
C GLY A 638 -31.57 -41.45 35.29
N GLU A 639 -31.84 -41.29 34.00
CA GLU A 639 -33.22 -41.32 33.51
C GLU A 639 -33.82 -42.74 33.59
N PRO A 640 -35.16 -42.90 33.65
CA PRO A 640 -35.79 -44.22 33.86
C PRO A 640 -35.46 -45.27 32.78
N GLY A 641 -35.03 -44.86 31.59
CA GLY A 641 -34.53 -45.76 30.55
C GLY A 641 -33.14 -46.31 30.84
N GLU A 642 -32.26 -45.52 31.47
CA GLU A 642 -30.93 -45.97 31.90
C GLU A 642 -31.04 -46.94 33.07
N TYR A 643 -31.86 -46.59 34.07
CA TYR A 643 -32.07 -47.40 35.26
C TYR A 643 -32.63 -48.80 34.95
N ARG A 644 -33.60 -48.90 34.02
CA ARG A 644 -34.11 -50.19 33.54
C ARG A 644 -33.03 -51.06 32.92
N GLY A 645 -32.08 -50.46 32.21
CA GLY A 645 -30.99 -51.19 31.56
C GLY A 645 -29.90 -51.67 32.53
N TRP A 646 -29.61 -50.91 33.58
CA TRP A 646 -28.59 -51.25 34.58
C TRP A 646 -28.75 -50.37 35.84
N HIS A 647 -28.78 -50.97 37.02
CA HIS A 647 -28.73 -50.26 38.30
C HIS A 647 -28.16 -51.13 39.43
N ILE A 648 -27.75 -50.52 40.55
CA ILE A 648 -27.36 -51.28 41.75
C ILE A 648 -28.62 -51.93 42.34
N PRO A 649 -28.62 -53.23 42.68
CA PRO A 649 -29.74 -53.85 43.38
C PRO A 649 -30.11 -53.06 44.64
N GLN A 650 -31.41 -52.82 44.86
CA GLN A 650 -31.97 -51.97 45.93
C GLN A 650 -31.84 -50.45 45.72
N ALA A 651 -31.27 -49.98 44.61
CA ALA A 651 -31.33 -48.56 44.25
C ALA A 651 -32.78 -48.14 43.94
N ARG A 652 -33.10 -46.86 44.17
CA ARG A 652 -34.35 -46.25 43.70
C ARG A 652 -34.03 -45.25 42.61
N ASN A 653 -34.76 -45.29 41.50
CA ASN A 653 -34.62 -44.28 40.46
C ASN A 653 -35.26 -42.97 40.91
N LEU A 654 -34.48 -41.89 40.92
CA LEU A 654 -34.96 -40.53 41.05
C LEU A 654 -34.10 -39.65 40.13
N PRO A 655 -34.51 -39.43 38.87
CA PRO A 655 -33.75 -38.66 37.90
C PRO A 655 -33.35 -37.29 38.44
N LEU A 656 -32.13 -36.85 38.10
CA LEU A 656 -31.57 -35.60 38.63
C LEU A 656 -32.49 -34.38 38.49
N ARG A 657 -33.28 -34.33 37.40
CA ARG A 657 -34.25 -33.26 37.13
C ARG A 657 -35.40 -33.19 38.15
N LEU A 658 -35.77 -34.32 38.76
CA LEU A 658 -36.83 -34.40 39.78
C LEU A 658 -36.29 -34.20 41.19
N LEU A 659 -34.97 -34.19 41.38
CA LEU A 659 -34.36 -34.12 42.69
C LEU A 659 -34.65 -32.80 43.44
N ALA A 660 -34.77 -31.69 42.71
CA ALA A 660 -35.10 -30.40 43.31
C ALA A 660 -36.55 -30.33 43.84
N THR A 661 -37.47 -31.06 43.22
CA THR A 661 -38.91 -31.05 43.56
C THR A 661 -39.31 -32.20 44.48
N GLU A 662 -38.73 -33.38 44.28
CA GLU A 662 -39.10 -34.61 44.97
C GLU A 662 -38.05 -35.05 46.00
N GLY A 663 -36.83 -34.51 45.93
CA GLY A 663 -35.74 -34.87 46.85
C GLY A 663 -36.03 -34.49 48.31
N ALA A 664 -36.88 -33.49 48.55
CA ALA A 664 -37.30 -33.11 49.90
C ALA A 664 -38.06 -34.21 50.66
N PHE A 665 -38.65 -35.18 49.94
CA PHE A 665 -39.38 -36.31 50.52
C PHE A 665 -38.48 -37.54 50.78
N LEU A 666 -37.17 -37.45 50.49
CA LEU A 666 -36.24 -38.52 50.82
C LEU A 666 -36.05 -38.64 52.35
N PRO A 667 -35.86 -39.86 52.88
CA PRO A 667 -35.67 -40.07 54.31
C PRO A 667 -34.48 -39.27 54.85
N ARG A 668 -34.64 -38.63 56.01
CA ARG A 668 -33.59 -37.83 56.67
C ARG A 668 -32.76 -38.65 57.67
N ASP A 669 -33.27 -39.79 58.07
CA ASP A 669 -32.69 -40.76 59.00
C ASP A 669 -31.76 -41.78 58.32
N LYS A 670 -31.60 -41.72 57.00
CA LYS A 670 -30.75 -42.61 56.21
C LYS A 670 -29.60 -41.86 55.54
N ALA A 671 -28.46 -42.53 55.41
CA ALA A 671 -27.35 -42.08 54.58
C ALA A 671 -27.70 -42.23 53.09
N LEU A 672 -27.65 -41.14 52.33
CA LEU A 672 -28.00 -41.13 50.91
C LEU A 672 -26.76 -41.28 50.04
N VAL A 673 -26.75 -42.27 49.14
CA VAL A 673 -25.66 -42.46 48.19
C VAL A 673 -26.20 -42.31 46.77
N PHE A 674 -25.76 -41.27 46.07
CA PHE A 674 -26.18 -40.98 44.70
C PHE A 674 -25.28 -41.67 43.69
N VAL A 675 -25.90 -42.24 42.65
CA VAL A 675 -25.21 -43.00 41.60
C VAL A 675 -25.64 -42.52 40.22
N SER A 676 -24.69 -42.48 39.29
CA SER A 676 -24.90 -42.27 37.87
C SER A 676 -23.81 -43.00 37.09
N ARG A 677 -23.94 -43.12 35.75
CA ARG A 677 -23.02 -43.92 34.91
C ARG A 677 -21.53 -43.69 35.23
N ILE A 678 -21.11 -42.42 35.26
CA ILE A 678 -19.69 -42.00 35.41
C ILE A 678 -19.52 -41.05 36.61
N GLY A 679 -20.51 -40.95 37.51
CA GLY A 679 -20.38 -40.17 38.76
C GLY A 679 -20.67 -38.66 38.67
N ARG A 680 -20.74 -38.05 37.46
CA ARG A 680 -20.96 -36.59 37.30
C ARG A 680 -22.33 -36.10 37.77
N ARG A 681 -23.41 -36.78 37.36
CA ARG A 681 -24.79 -36.39 37.76
C ARG A 681 -25.02 -36.60 39.25
N SER A 682 -24.47 -37.68 39.80
CA SER A 682 -24.54 -37.99 41.22
C SER A 682 -23.78 -36.98 42.09
N ALA A 683 -22.67 -36.40 41.62
CA ALA A 683 -21.97 -35.32 42.33
C ALA A 683 -22.85 -34.07 42.49
N LEU A 684 -23.55 -33.68 41.41
CA LEU A 684 -24.52 -32.60 41.47
C LEU A 684 -25.69 -32.93 42.40
N ALA A 685 -26.20 -34.17 42.33
CA ALA A 685 -27.28 -34.64 43.20
C ALA A 685 -26.92 -34.55 44.69
N ALA A 686 -25.72 -35.03 45.07
CA ALA A 686 -25.25 -34.96 46.45
C ALA A 686 -25.06 -33.51 46.91
N GLY A 687 -24.64 -32.60 46.01
CA GLY A 687 -24.58 -31.17 46.29
C GLY A 687 -25.96 -30.58 46.62
N ILE A 688 -26.94 -30.80 45.73
CA ILE A 688 -28.32 -30.35 45.90
C ILE A 688 -28.91 -30.84 47.23
N MET A 689 -28.68 -32.11 47.56
CA MET A 689 -29.25 -32.70 48.77
C MET A 689 -28.62 -32.19 50.06
N ARG A 690 -27.33 -31.85 50.07
CA ARG A 690 -26.71 -31.16 51.20
C ARG A 690 -27.27 -29.75 51.37
N ASP A 691 -27.53 -29.06 50.27
CA ASP A 691 -28.13 -27.71 50.31
C ASP A 691 -29.59 -27.76 50.82
N LEU A 692 -30.29 -28.88 50.60
CA LEU A 692 -31.61 -29.18 51.21
C LEU A 692 -31.54 -29.70 52.67
N GLY A 693 -30.34 -29.73 53.25
CA GLY A 693 -30.11 -30.07 54.66
C GLY A 693 -29.87 -31.55 54.96
N HIS A 694 -29.59 -32.40 53.97
CA HIS A 694 -29.14 -33.77 54.20
C HIS A 694 -27.63 -33.81 54.43
N THR A 695 -27.20 -33.99 55.68
CA THR A 695 -25.77 -33.96 56.07
C THR A 695 -25.01 -35.21 55.62
N GLU A 696 -25.69 -36.35 55.46
CA GLU A 696 -25.10 -37.63 55.05
C GLU A 696 -25.40 -37.97 53.58
N ALA A 697 -25.10 -37.04 52.67
CA ALA A 697 -25.24 -37.25 51.22
C ALA A 697 -23.86 -37.45 50.55
N ALA A 698 -23.65 -38.65 50.01
CA ALA A 698 -22.41 -39.08 49.37
C ALA A 698 -22.62 -39.57 47.93
N THR A 699 -21.52 -39.77 47.20
CA THR A 699 -21.54 -40.30 45.83
C THR A 699 -20.69 -41.54 45.68
N LEU A 700 -21.10 -42.46 44.81
CA LEU A 700 -20.26 -43.59 44.45
C LEU A 700 -19.07 -43.13 43.60
N ARG A 701 -17.85 -43.34 44.10
CA ARG A 701 -16.60 -43.03 43.39
C ARG A 701 -16.53 -43.83 42.09
N GLY A 702 -16.37 -43.13 40.97
CA GLY A 702 -16.30 -43.73 39.64
C GLY A 702 -17.64 -44.19 39.05
N GLY A 703 -18.77 -43.96 39.75
CA GLY A 703 -20.11 -44.29 39.27
C GLY A 703 -20.35 -45.78 39.04
N MET A 704 -21.37 -46.11 38.24
CA MET A 704 -21.72 -47.50 37.93
C MET A 704 -20.62 -48.26 37.20
N LEU A 705 -19.79 -47.59 36.39
CA LEU A 705 -18.66 -48.25 35.74
C LEU A 705 -17.65 -48.81 36.75
N ALA A 706 -17.42 -48.12 37.87
CA ALA A 706 -16.54 -48.61 38.93
C ALA A 706 -17.19 -49.72 39.77
N TRP A 707 -18.52 -49.68 39.95
CA TRP A 707 -19.28 -50.76 40.57
C TRP A 707 -19.19 -52.06 39.74
N GLU A 708 -19.38 -51.94 38.44
CA GLU A 708 -19.27 -53.05 37.48
C GLU A 708 -17.84 -53.60 37.41
N ALA A 709 -16.84 -52.71 37.33
CA ALA A 709 -15.43 -53.10 37.31
C ALA A 709 -14.98 -53.82 38.60
N ALA A 710 -15.64 -53.56 39.73
CA ALA A 710 -15.40 -54.25 40.98
C ALA A 710 -16.09 -55.64 41.06
N GLY A 711 -16.83 -56.03 40.02
CA GLY A 711 -17.49 -57.34 39.93
C GLY A 711 -18.75 -57.45 40.79
N PHE A 712 -19.35 -56.34 41.23
CA PHE A 712 -20.55 -56.35 42.05
C PHE A 712 -21.83 -56.53 41.21
N PRO A 713 -22.90 -57.12 41.79
CA PRO A 713 -24.13 -57.40 41.05
C PRO A 713 -24.81 -56.14 40.50
N ILE A 714 -25.40 -56.27 39.32
CA ILE A 714 -26.21 -55.24 38.64
C ILE A 714 -27.58 -55.83 38.38
N ALA A 715 -28.63 -55.04 38.59
CA ALA A 715 -30.00 -55.39 38.28
C ALA A 715 -30.45 -54.72 36.97
N VAL A 716 -31.44 -55.35 36.33
CA VAL A 716 -32.09 -54.93 35.08
C VAL A 716 -33.58 -55.12 35.29
N GLU A 717 -34.41 -54.15 34.88
CA GLU A 717 -35.88 -54.13 35.06
C GLU A 717 -36.65 -54.23 33.74
#